data_AF-T0KI87-F1
#
_entry.id   AF-T0KI87-F1
#
_cell.length_a   1.000
_cell.length_b   1.000
_cell.length_c   1.000
_cell.angle_alpha   90.00
_cell.angle_beta   90.00
_cell.angle_gamma   90.00
#
_symmetry.space_group_name_H-M   'P 1'
#
loop_
_entity.id
_entity.type
_entity.pdbx_description
1 polymer ?
#
loop_
_entity_poly.entity_id
_entity_poly.type
_entity_poly.pdbx_seq_one_letter_code
_entity_poly.pdbx_strand_id
1 'polypeptide(L)'
;MASSVMKGLLLLSTFVGLCYGRVSRQNETSPFAPSAVELVRRDDRDPTDFNWVNHMAAIGDSFTAGIGAGEQLGDFVHRHNDWVCSRYDGTYPMMVHDKIGSSIDKFQYHACSGDRSMHIFDQANNLHNNDVDLVIMTAGGNDLCLAQMIKMCIMIPFYSEDQCNQVIAKAQENIDTILKDNLKQILEALDDKMAEDGIVVYNGYAEYFNEETDACTDDEIWYIPKKGPFTGLKLTKERRKRFNSLVRGINDKIKTAIEEVKDNVSYKIGFSNWDPWPRNGVDGQYCSPSSTGEYPDKKQPDLQFFKLDTHVQPYLHDELRRREAEAAEALQSEEVRRKVEALKTRSIYESVLYKSPDPRAVARSKLDSRAPEPPGCPGDDNPDTLPFPYNKLWNYFGLGAPDSMGKLFHPNEEGHRTIASFAMAKIVDLRAEILGVESDTCTPPEKFTCWSGTGSKGYASVKRLDEHYGKFCDGVSPSTGSGEWTGKESYDKGTPDEHEFVVKLAEGAGNFDKAICKEAFARIIHGCDGGDHNPLNWKYGGEYQQGLFTYQINIKRDNRPPLIKEPYGSCFGTWYPFEASSVYKLKGKFHCAGWSTWDWGQKTLLSNARSCVGGGLTQWKFKYYDEPDEDGMEWESSFRTVVWVGRCFKNEGVQKAAGGLTNGCSGTDVF
;
A
#
# COMPACT_ATOMS: atom_id res chain seq x y z
N MET A 1 33.54 -28.39 45.13
CA MET A 1 33.41 -29.01 43.79
C MET A 1 31.92 -29.09 43.48
N ALA A 2 31.20 -28.06 43.03
CA ALA A 2 31.55 -26.86 42.27
C ALA A 2 32.19 -27.18 40.91
N SER A 3 31.58 -26.61 39.86
CA SER A 3 31.97 -26.59 38.44
C SER A 3 31.21 -27.55 37.53
N SER A 4 30.36 -26.95 36.69
CA SER A 4 30.17 -27.24 35.25
C SER A 4 28.72 -27.23 34.73
N VAL A 5 27.84 -26.41 35.31
CA VAL A 5 26.57 -26.01 34.67
C VAL A 5 26.47 -24.48 34.70
N MET A 6 27.33 -23.80 33.94
CA MET A 6 27.21 -22.36 33.66
C MET A 6 28.00 -21.98 32.40
N LYS A 7 27.65 -22.58 31.26
CA LYS A 7 28.05 -22.14 29.91
C LYS A 7 26.91 -22.49 28.94
N GLY A 8 25.89 -21.64 28.93
CA GLY A 8 24.69 -21.82 28.10
C GLY A 8 23.74 -20.64 28.24
N LEU A 9 24.26 -19.41 28.14
CA LEU A 9 23.45 -18.18 28.09
C LEU A 9 24.35 -17.01 27.67
N LEU A 10 24.70 -16.95 26.38
CA LEU A 10 25.24 -15.77 25.67
C LEU A 10 25.59 -16.22 24.25
N LEU A 11 24.62 -16.16 23.33
CA LEU A 11 24.78 -16.12 21.86
C LEU A 11 23.38 -16.16 21.20
N LEU A 12 22.59 -15.11 21.40
CA LEU A 12 21.39 -14.80 20.58
C LEU A 12 20.89 -13.39 20.92
N SER A 13 21.72 -12.38 20.62
CA SER A 13 21.31 -10.99 20.56
C SER A 13 22.36 -10.19 19.78
N THR A 14 22.22 -10.13 18.45
CA THR A 14 22.83 -9.10 17.58
C THR A 14 22.38 -9.39 16.15
N PHE A 15 21.38 -8.65 15.66
CA PHE A 15 21.33 -8.08 14.30
C PHE A 15 20.14 -7.10 14.24
N VAL A 16 20.26 -6.02 15.00
CA VAL A 16 19.56 -4.75 14.77
C VAL A 16 20.61 -3.67 15.01
N GLY A 17 20.84 -2.80 14.03
CA GLY A 17 21.74 -1.65 14.15
C GLY A 17 22.76 -1.56 13.02
N LEU A 18 22.34 -1.03 11.87
CA LEU A 18 23.24 -0.51 10.85
C LEU A 18 22.63 0.78 10.30
N CYS A 19 22.77 1.85 11.09
CA CYS A 19 22.88 3.26 10.67
C CYS A 19 23.27 4.08 11.91
N TYR A 20 24.45 3.82 12.47
CA TYR A 20 25.14 4.77 13.33
C TYR A 20 26.55 4.93 12.78
N GLY A 21 26.88 6.16 12.37
CA GLY A 21 28.18 6.53 11.88
C GLY A 21 29.29 6.17 12.88
N ARG A 22 30.39 5.62 12.36
CA ARG A 22 31.62 5.35 13.09
C ARG A 22 32.14 6.62 13.77
N VAL A 23 32.04 6.68 15.09
CA VAL A 23 32.94 7.52 15.90
C VAL A 23 34.22 6.72 16.12
N SER A 24 35.33 7.21 15.56
CA SER A 24 36.66 6.65 15.79
C SER A 24 37.08 6.89 17.24
N ARG A 25 37.39 5.83 17.98
CA ARG A 25 38.02 5.91 19.31
C ARG A 25 39.42 6.51 19.17
N GLN A 26 39.62 7.72 19.66
CA GLN A 26 40.94 8.17 20.11
C GLN A 26 40.96 8.24 21.64
N ASN A 27 42.08 7.78 22.21
CA ASN A 27 42.34 7.62 23.63
C ASN A 27 42.14 8.92 24.42
N GLU A 28 41.43 8.81 25.54
CA GLU A 28 41.35 9.84 26.58
C GLU A 28 42.68 9.93 27.35
N THR A 29 43.24 11.15 27.44
CA THR A 29 43.92 11.67 28.64
C THR A 29 43.88 13.20 28.61
N SER A 30 43.40 13.80 29.71
CA SER A 30 43.53 15.22 30.16
C SER A 30 42.47 16.26 29.70
N PRO A 31 42.23 17.34 30.48
CA PRO A 31 40.92 17.66 31.02
C PRO A 31 40.26 18.94 30.44
N PHE A 32 38.93 18.92 30.43
CA PHE A 32 37.97 20.04 30.35
C PHE A 32 38.47 21.38 29.78
N ALA A 33 38.12 21.62 28.52
CA ALA A 33 37.84 22.96 27.99
C ALA A 33 36.43 22.94 27.37
N PRO A 34 35.61 24.01 27.53
CA PRO A 34 34.28 24.04 26.95
C PRO A 34 34.42 24.09 25.42
N SER A 35 34.03 23.01 24.75
CA SER A 35 34.02 22.98 23.29
C SER A 35 32.97 23.98 22.83
N ALA A 36 33.42 25.01 22.11
CA ALA A 36 32.54 25.86 21.34
C ALA A 36 31.64 24.99 20.48
N VAL A 37 30.33 25.27 20.48
CA VAL A 37 29.39 24.72 19.51
C VAL A 37 29.94 25.09 18.14
N GLU A 38 30.45 24.09 17.41
CA GLU A 38 30.90 24.26 16.05
C GLU A 38 29.64 24.56 15.23
N LEU A 39 29.42 25.85 14.94
CA LEU A 39 28.39 26.31 14.00
C LEU A 39 28.68 25.60 12.68
N VAL A 40 27.90 24.56 12.37
CA VAL A 40 27.91 23.89 11.08
C VAL A 40 27.82 24.99 10.01
N ARG A 41 28.81 25.02 9.10
CA ARG A 41 28.79 25.98 8.00
C ARG A 41 27.52 25.75 7.19
N ARG A 42 26.69 26.79 7.14
CA ARG A 42 25.47 26.86 6.32
C ARG A 42 25.85 26.59 4.86
N ASP A 43 25.20 25.61 4.25
CA ASP A 43 25.17 25.49 2.80
C ASP A 43 23.79 25.97 2.38
N ASP A 44 23.72 27.14 1.74
CA ASP A 44 22.45 27.73 1.28
C ASP A 44 21.74 26.84 0.23
N ARG A 45 22.37 25.73 -0.18
CA ARG A 45 21.82 24.71 -1.09
C ARG A 45 21.46 23.39 -0.40
N ASP A 46 21.54 23.28 0.92
CA ASP A 46 21.09 22.10 1.66
C ASP A 46 19.55 22.11 1.80
N PRO A 47 18.82 21.18 1.16
CA PRO A 47 17.36 21.14 1.26
C PRO A 47 16.86 20.69 2.65
N THR A 48 17.75 20.23 3.52
CA THR A 48 17.47 19.87 4.92
C THR A 48 17.69 21.01 5.92
N ASP A 49 18.19 22.17 5.46
CA ASP A 49 18.18 23.40 6.25
C ASP A 49 16.80 24.07 6.18
N PHE A 50 16.09 24.14 7.31
CA PHE A 50 14.75 24.70 7.41
C PHE A 50 14.72 26.19 7.82
N ASN A 51 15.88 26.88 7.88
CA ASN A 51 15.96 28.29 8.27
C ASN A 51 15.19 29.25 7.34
N TRP A 52 14.76 28.80 6.16
CA TRP A 52 13.92 29.57 5.25
C TRP A 52 12.46 29.66 5.72
N VAL A 53 12.02 28.79 6.65
CA VAL A 53 10.66 28.81 7.20
C VAL A 53 10.58 29.76 8.39
N ASN A 54 10.05 30.97 8.18
CA ASN A 54 9.79 31.97 9.20
C ASN A 54 8.30 32.04 9.56
N HIS A 55 7.42 31.87 8.57
CA HIS A 55 5.98 31.85 8.71
C HIS A 55 5.41 30.48 8.31
N MET A 56 4.84 29.79 9.28
CA MET A 56 4.23 28.47 9.08
C MET A 56 2.73 28.53 9.36
N ALA A 57 1.93 27.81 8.58
CA ALA A 57 0.52 27.60 8.86
C ALA A 57 0.11 26.13 8.75
N ALA A 58 -0.86 25.75 9.57
CA ALA A 58 -1.49 24.44 9.55
C ALA A 58 -3.01 24.62 9.40
N ILE A 59 -3.52 24.30 8.22
CA ILE A 59 -4.95 24.37 7.89
C ILE A 59 -5.47 22.97 7.58
N GLY A 60 -6.76 22.74 7.78
CA GLY A 60 -7.36 21.47 7.41
C GLY A 60 -8.46 21.01 8.35
N ASP A 61 -8.71 19.71 8.26
CA ASP A 61 -9.74 19.03 9.06
C ASP A 61 -9.17 18.40 10.34
N SER A 62 -9.88 17.40 10.86
CA SER A 62 -9.57 16.68 12.08
C SER A 62 -8.24 15.91 12.04
N PHE A 63 -7.74 15.52 10.86
CA PHE A 63 -6.43 14.88 10.73
C PHE A 63 -5.29 15.89 10.94
N THR A 64 -5.54 17.18 10.69
CA THR A 64 -4.58 18.26 10.99
C THR A 64 -4.78 18.82 12.39
N ALA A 65 -6.01 18.91 12.89
CA ALA A 65 -6.29 19.28 14.28
C ALA A 65 -5.81 18.21 15.29
N GLY A 66 -5.82 16.94 14.87
CA GLY A 66 -5.30 15.80 15.61
C GLY A 66 -6.10 15.45 16.85
N ILE A 67 -7.43 15.44 16.72
CA ILE A 67 -8.37 15.10 17.77
C ILE A 67 -7.95 13.83 18.53
N GLY A 68 -7.61 14.00 19.81
CA GLY A 68 -7.27 12.92 20.73
C GLY A 68 -5.80 12.50 20.77
N ALA A 69 -4.91 13.08 19.95
CA ALA A 69 -3.49 12.76 19.92
C ALA A 69 -2.68 13.68 20.86
N GLY A 70 -2.30 13.17 22.04
CA GLY A 70 -1.67 13.98 23.10
C GLY A 70 -2.69 14.70 23.99
N GLU A 71 -2.36 15.92 24.43
CA GLU A 71 -3.23 16.76 25.26
C GLU A 71 -3.99 17.80 24.43
N GLN A 72 -5.25 18.03 24.79
CA GLN A 72 -6.08 19.04 24.12
C GLN A 72 -5.53 20.44 24.40
N LEU A 73 -5.44 21.24 23.33
CA LEU A 73 -5.08 22.64 23.42
C LEU A 73 -6.27 23.49 23.84
N GLY A 74 -6.05 24.33 24.84
CA GLY A 74 -7.05 25.26 25.35
C GLY A 74 -8.12 24.59 26.20
N ASP A 75 -9.02 25.43 26.70
CA ASP A 75 -10.18 25.06 27.50
C ASP A 75 -11.33 26.06 27.25
N PHE A 76 -12.41 25.93 28.01
CA PHE A 76 -13.59 26.80 27.87
C PHE A 76 -13.32 28.29 28.18
N VAL A 77 -12.20 28.63 28.80
CA VAL A 77 -11.77 29.98 29.22
C VAL A 77 -10.56 30.47 28.43
N HIS A 78 -9.56 29.60 28.22
CA HIS A 78 -8.27 29.93 27.63
C HIS A 78 -8.09 29.25 26.29
N ARG A 79 -7.66 29.99 25.26
CA ARG A 79 -7.49 29.45 23.89
C ARG A 79 -8.75 28.72 23.40
N HIS A 80 -9.91 29.35 23.61
CA HIS A 80 -11.23 28.77 23.31
C HIS A 80 -11.35 28.22 21.88
N ASN A 81 -10.75 28.88 20.88
CA ASN A 81 -10.77 28.41 19.50
C ASN A 81 -10.05 27.06 19.33
N ASP A 82 -8.93 26.86 20.02
CA ASP A 82 -8.20 25.57 19.98
C ASP A 82 -9.06 24.46 20.59
N TRP A 83 -9.75 24.76 21.69
CA TRP A 83 -10.65 23.84 22.37
C TRP A 83 -11.86 23.48 21.50
N VAL A 84 -12.53 24.47 20.91
CA VAL A 84 -13.69 24.28 20.01
C VAL A 84 -13.31 23.48 18.76
N CYS A 85 -12.09 23.70 18.25
CA CYS A 85 -11.59 22.99 17.07
C CYS A 85 -10.99 21.62 17.38
N SER A 86 -11.01 21.17 18.64
CA SER A 86 -10.38 19.92 19.10
C SER A 86 -8.93 19.79 18.61
N ARG A 87 -8.13 20.85 18.77
CA ARG A 87 -6.69 20.84 18.46
C ARG A 87 -5.90 20.22 19.60
N TYR A 88 -4.92 19.38 19.30
CA TYR A 88 -4.08 18.73 20.30
C TYR A 88 -2.60 19.04 20.07
N ASP A 89 -1.75 18.76 21.06
CA ASP A 89 -0.31 19.00 21.01
C ASP A 89 0.51 17.83 20.40
N GLY A 90 -0.01 16.61 20.41
CA GLY A 90 0.62 15.40 19.89
C GLY A 90 0.43 15.22 18.38
N THR A 91 0.40 16.32 17.63
CA THR A 91 -0.08 16.35 16.25
C THR A 91 1.05 16.57 15.26
N TYR A 92 0.84 16.13 14.02
CA TYR A 92 1.86 16.24 12.98
C TYR A 92 2.27 17.70 12.71
N PRO A 93 1.39 18.71 12.79
CA PRO A 93 1.82 20.10 12.65
C PRO A 93 2.73 20.58 13.76
N MET A 94 2.45 20.20 15.01
CA MET A 94 3.29 20.53 16.16
C MET A 94 4.66 19.84 16.06
N MET A 95 4.70 18.58 15.62
CA MET A 95 5.96 17.85 15.40
C MET A 95 6.82 18.49 14.29
N VAL A 96 6.20 18.94 13.19
CA VAL A 96 6.89 19.66 12.10
C VAL A 96 7.40 21.01 12.61
N HIS A 97 6.56 21.77 13.30
CA HIS A 97 6.91 23.05 13.92
C HIS A 97 8.13 22.90 14.86
N ASP A 98 8.10 21.92 15.75
CA ASP A 98 9.19 21.67 16.71
C ASP A 98 10.49 21.20 16.02
N LYS A 99 10.36 20.45 14.91
CA LYS A 99 11.51 19.98 14.13
C LYS A 99 12.22 21.12 13.39
N ILE A 100 11.46 22.07 12.86
CA ILE A 100 11.99 23.29 12.24
C ILE A 100 12.57 24.21 13.31
N GLY A 101 11.86 24.37 14.42
CA GLY A 101 12.33 25.03 15.63
C GLY A 101 12.33 26.55 15.51
N SER A 102 13.38 27.19 16.01
CA SER A 102 13.40 28.63 16.30
C SER A 102 13.43 29.56 15.08
N SER A 103 13.48 29.04 13.86
CA SER A 103 13.36 29.88 12.66
C SER A 103 11.94 30.42 12.49
N ILE A 104 10.93 29.71 13.01
CA ILE A 104 9.52 30.11 12.93
C ILE A 104 9.27 31.28 13.88
N ASP A 105 9.05 32.47 13.32
CA ASP A 105 8.59 33.65 14.06
C ASP A 105 7.08 33.63 14.27
N LYS A 106 6.33 33.12 13.28
CA LYS A 106 4.86 33.06 13.33
C LYS A 106 4.33 31.70 12.92
N PHE A 107 3.57 31.08 13.82
CA PHE A 107 2.81 29.86 13.55
C PHE A 107 1.30 30.13 13.59
N GLN A 108 0.58 29.75 12.53
CA GLN A 108 -0.87 29.91 12.42
C GLN A 108 -1.55 28.54 12.37
N TYR A 109 -2.21 28.14 13.46
CA TYR A 109 -2.90 26.86 13.54
C TYR A 109 -4.42 27.07 13.39
N HIS A 110 -4.95 26.84 12.19
CA HIS A 110 -6.37 27.06 11.85
C HIS A 110 -7.19 25.79 11.68
N ALA A 111 -6.55 24.62 11.54
CA ALA A 111 -7.25 23.35 11.35
C ALA A 111 -8.34 23.10 12.40
N CYS A 112 -9.44 22.47 12.01
CA CYS A 112 -10.59 22.31 12.89
C CYS A 112 -11.28 20.97 12.64
N SER A 113 -11.62 20.26 13.71
CA SER A 113 -12.34 18.99 13.61
C SER A 113 -13.75 19.19 13.03
N GLY A 114 -14.09 18.41 12.00
CA GLY A 114 -15.37 18.50 11.29
C GLY A 114 -15.39 19.49 10.12
N ASP A 115 -14.32 20.25 9.90
CA ASP A 115 -14.24 21.17 8.77
C ASP A 115 -14.25 20.43 7.43
N ARG A 116 -14.96 21.01 6.48
CA ARG A 116 -15.13 20.52 5.11
C ARG A 116 -14.37 21.46 4.18
N SER A 117 -14.27 21.10 2.90
CA SER A 117 -13.59 21.93 1.91
C SER A 117 -13.96 23.42 1.96
N MET A 118 -15.25 23.76 2.12
CA MET A 118 -15.71 25.15 2.28
C MET A 118 -15.12 25.87 3.50
N HIS A 119 -15.02 25.19 4.64
CA HIS A 119 -14.47 25.77 5.87
C HIS A 119 -12.95 25.90 5.74
N ILE A 120 -12.29 24.95 5.09
CA ILE A 120 -10.84 24.97 4.86
C ILE A 120 -10.46 26.05 3.83
N PHE A 121 -11.33 26.32 2.85
CA PHE A 121 -11.23 27.48 1.97
C PHE A 121 -11.30 28.78 2.77
N ASP A 122 -12.21 28.88 3.76
CA ASP A 122 -12.24 30.02 4.68
C ASP A 122 -10.98 30.09 5.54
N GLN A 123 -10.44 28.95 6.02
CA GLN A 123 -9.16 28.93 6.75
C GLN A 123 -8.02 29.50 5.89
N ALA A 124 -7.92 29.09 4.61
CA ALA A 124 -6.92 29.58 3.67
C ALA A 124 -7.04 31.11 3.45
N ASN A 125 -8.25 31.61 3.19
CA ASN A 125 -8.50 33.04 2.99
C ASN A 125 -8.21 33.89 4.24
N ASN A 126 -8.40 33.30 5.43
CA ASN A 126 -8.20 33.96 6.71
C ASN A 126 -6.76 33.88 7.23
N LEU A 127 -5.82 33.24 6.51
CA LEU A 127 -4.41 33.32 6.86
C LEU A 127 -3.96 34.79 6.89
N HIS A 128 -3.30 35.15 7.98
CA HIS A 128 -2.86 36.51 8.29
C HIS A 128 -1.38 36.69 7.98
N ASN A 129 -1.04 37.90 7.52
CA ASN A 129 0.24 38.24 6.91
C ASN A 129 0.40 37.44 5.61
N ASN A 130 0.38 38.16 4.50
CA ASN A 130 0.86 37.61 3.23
C ASN A 130 2.35 37.25 3.43
N ASP A 131 2.90 36.34 2.63
CA ASP A 131 4.24 35.77 2.77
C ASP A 131 4.33 34.59 3.78
N VAL A 132 3.42 33.63 3.67
CA VAL A 132 3.53 32.33 4.38
C VAL A 132 4.54 31.43 3.67
N ASP A 133 5.58 30.97 4.37
CA ASP A 133 6.64 30.14 3.79
C ASP A 133 6.22 28.67 3.68
N LEU A 134 5.54 28.13 4.70
CA LEU A 134 5.17 26.72 4.76
C LEU A 134 3.71 26.55 5.19
N VAL A 135 2.91 25.86 4.36
CA VAL A 135 1.59 25.36 4.74
C VAL A 135 1.60 23.84 4.73
N ILE A 136 1.09 23.24 5.80
CA ILE A 136 0.83 21.79 5.85
C ILE A 136 -0.66 21.56 6.11
N MET A 137 -1.26 20.61 5.39
CA MET A 137 -2.71 20.46 5.41
C MET A 137 -3.26 19.06 5.13
N THR A 138 -4.51 18.85 5.54
CA THR A 138 -5.42 17.78 5.09
C THR A 138 -6.78 18.40 4.75
N ALA A 139 -7.43 17.97 3.66
CA ALA A 139 -8.81 18.36 3.37
C ALA A 139 -9.54 17.27 2.58
N GLY A 140 -10.88 17.36 2.52
CA GLY A 140 -11.73 16.50 1.70
C GLY A 140 -12.35 15.28 2.41
N GLY A 141 -11.80 14.81 3.54
CA GLY A 141 -12.34 13.61 4.22
C GLY A 141 -13.79 13.79 4.67
N ASN A 142 -14.11 14.97 5.22
CA ASN A 142 -15.47 15.31 5.66
C ASN A 142 -16.45 15.57 4.51
N ASP A 143 -15.95 15.93 3.32
CA ASP A 143 -16.74 16.06 2.09
C ASP A 143 -17.26 14.70 1.59
N LEU A 144 -16.63 13.60 2.03
CA LEU A 144 -17.09 12.24 1.74
C LEU A 144 -18.04 11.67 2.79
N CYS A 145 -18.52 12.49 3.70
CA CYS A 145 -19.44 12.07 4.76
C CYS A 145 -18.86 10.95 5.65
N LEU A 146 -17.53 10.91 5.82
CA LEU A 146 -16.82 9.82 6.52
C LEU A 146 -17.36 9.57 7.94
N ALA A 147 -17.67 10.62 8.70
CA ALA A 147 -18.26 10.50 10.04
C ALA A 147 -19.61 9.76 10.01
N GLN A 148 -20.47 10.07 9.03
CA GLN A 148 -21.74 9.35 8.85
C GLN A 148 -21.53 7.91 8.40
N MET A 149 -20.51 7.68 7.57
CA MET A 149 -20.15 6.34 7.12
C MET A 149 -19.72 5.45 8.28
N ILE A 150 -18.80 5.92 9.14
CA ILE A 150 -18.36 5.20 10.34
C ILE A 150 -19.56 4.91 11.25
N LYS A 151 -20.42 5.91 11.47
CA LYS A 151 -21.62 5.77 12.29
C LYS A 151 -22.59 4.72 11.74
N MET A 152 -22.98 4.85 10.47
CA MET A 152 -24.05 4.07 9.86
C MET A 152 -23.60 2.67 9.44
N CYS A 153 -22.31 2.48 9.14
CA CYS A 153 -21.82 1.24 8.59
C CYS A 153 -21.02 0.39 9.58
N ILE A 154 -20.55 0.95 10.70
CA ILE A 154 -19.63 0.27 11.62
C ILE A 154 -20.15 0.35 13.05
N MET A 155 -20.36 1.56 13.55
CA MET A 155 -20.40 1.81 14.98
C MET A 155 -21.78 1.70 15.62
N ILE A 156 -22.86 1.97 14.89
CA ILE A 156 -24.21 2.07 15.46
C ILE A 156 -25.10 0.94 14.91
N PRO A 157 -25.68 0.08 15.76
CA PRO A 157 -26.40 -1.12 15.32
C PRO A 157 -27.84 -0.86 14.85
N PHE A 158 -28.22 0.40 14.62
CA PHE A 158 -29.59 0.79 14.27
C PHE A 158 -29.79 1.07 12.77
N TYR A 159 -28.72 0.95 11.97
CA TYR A 159 -28.74 1.26 10.56
C TYR A 159 -28.75 -0.01 9.71
N SER A 160 -29.53 0.02 8.62
CA SER A 160 -29.60 -1.09 7.66
C SER A 160 -28.44 -1.07 6.66
N GLU A 161 -28.23 -2.19 5.98
CA GLU A 161 -27.30 -2.27 4.83
C GLU A 161 -27.62 -1.22 3.77
N ASP A 162 -28.90 -0.98 3.48
CA ASP A 162 -29.32 0.01 2.49
C ASP A 162 -28.90 1.42 2.88
N GLN A 163 -29.06 1.78 4.16
CA GLN A 163 -28.63 3.08 4.68
C GLN A 163 -27.11 3.23 4.60
N CYS A 164 -26.35 2.18 4.93
CA CYS A 164 -24.90 2.19 4.75
C CYS A 164 -24.51 2.32 3.27
N ASN A 165 -25.16 1.58 2.37
CA ASN A 165 -24.88 1.65 0.94
C ASN A 165 -25.20 3.03 0.35
N GLN A 166 -26.24 3.71 0.84
CA GLN A 166 -26.57 5.08 0.43
C GLN A 166 -25.48 6.08 0.80
N VAL A 167 -24.94 6.03 2.02
CA VAL A 167 -23.85 6.94 2.42
C VAL A 167 -22.55 6.63 1.68
N ILE A 168 -22.24 5.36 1.39
CA ILE A 168 -21.11 4.98 0.55
C ILE A 168 -21.29 5.49 -0.89
N ALA A 169 -22.48 5.34 -1.46
CA ALA A 169 -22.78 5.86 -2.80
C ALA A 169 -22.65 7.39 -2.86
N LYS A 170 -23.10 8.09 -1.82
CA LYS A 170 -22.95 9.55 -1.73
C LYS A 170 -21.49 9.97 -1.61
N ALA A 171 -20.68 9.24 -0.84
CA ALA A 171 -19.24 9.47 -0.78
C ALA A 171 -18.60 9.31 -2.17
N GLN A 172 -18.95 8.24 -2.89
CA GLN A 172 -18.45 8.01 -4.25
C GLN A 172 -18.89 9.12 -5.23
N GLU A 173 -20.16 9.53 -5.17
CA GLU A 173 -20.67 10.66 -5.94
C GLU A 173 -19.86 11.94 -5.67
N ASN A 174 -19.58 12.24 -4.39
CA ASN A 174 -18.81 13.43 -4.03
C ASN A 174 -17.35 13.36 -4.51
N ILE A 175 -16.72 12.19 -4.49
CA ILE A 175 -15.40 11.96 -5.12
C ILE A 175 -15.47 12.31 -6.62
N ASP A 176 -16.50 11.83 -7.31
CA ASP A 176 -16.60 11.92 -8.76
C ASP A 176 -17.04 13.29 -9.28
N THR A 177 -17.70 14.08 -8.43
CA THR A 177 -18.35 15.35 -8.83
C THR A 177 -17.68 16.58 -8.24
N ILE A 178 -17.75 16.77 -6.92
CA ILE A 178 -17.41 18.05 -6.28
C ILE A 178 -15.99 18.11 -5.74
N LEU A 179 -15.43 16.97 -5.31
CA LEU A 179 -14.25 16.96 -4.45
C LEU A 179 -13.05 17.62 -5.13
N LYS A 180 -12.76 17.25 -6.38
CA LYS A 180 -11.60 17.80 -7.10
C LYS A 180 -11.66 19.32 -7.19
N ASP A 181 -12.79 19.87 -7.65
CA ASP A 181 -12.92 21.31 -7.87
C ASP A 181 -12.92 22.08 -6.55
N ASN A 182 -13.53 21.53 -5.50
CA ASN A 182 -13.46 22.09 -4.15
C ASN A 182 -12.02 22.16 -3.62
N LEU A 183 -11.22 21.10 -3.84
CA LEU A 183 -9.82 21.09 -3.42
C LEU A 183 -8.98 22.11 -4.19
N LYS A 184 -9.21 22.26 -5.50
CA LYS A 184 -8.54 23.27 -6.31
C LYS A 184 -8.80 24.69 -5.79
N GLN A 185 -10.04 25.00 -5.43
CA GLN A 185 -10.39 26.32 -4.89
C GLN A 185 -9.65 26.65 -3.59
N ILE A 186 -9.43 25.66 -2.72
CA ILE A 186 -8.62 25.85 -1.50
C ILE A 186 -7.16 26.18 -1.87
N LEU A 187 -6.60 25.44 -2.82
CA LEU A 187 -5.21 25.63 -3.26
C LEU A 187 -5.02 26.98 -3.97
N GLU A 188 -5.97 27.37 -4.81
CA GLU A 188 -5.97 28.69 -5.46
C GLU A 188 -6.13 29.82 -4.43
N ALA A 189 -6.95 29.63 -3.38
CA ALA A 189 -7.10 30.62 -2.30
C ALA A 189 -5.84 30.82 -1.44
N LEU A 190 -4.94 29.83 -1.40
CA LEU A 190 -3.64 29.97 -0.74
C LEU A 190 -2.68 30.86 -1.53
N ASP A 191 -2.86 31.01 -2.84
CA ASP A 191 -1.85 31.61 -3.72
C ASP A 191 -1.51 33.05 -3.29
N ASP A 192 -2.53 33.86 -3.01
CA ASP A 192 -2.36 35.25 -2.54
C ASP A 192 -1.75 35.37 -1.12
N LYS A 193 -1.58 34.25 -0.41
CA LYS A 193 -1.07 34.19 0.97
C LYS A 193 0.36 33.70 1.04
N MET A 194 0.79 32.89 0.08
CA MET A 194 2.10 32.25 0.10
C MET A 194 3.22 33.24 -0.25
N ALA A 195 4.39 33.02 0.32
CA ALA A 195 5.62 33.70 -0.07
C ALA A 195 6.10 33.21 -1.45
N GLU A 196 6.95 34.00 -2.09
CA GLU A 196 7.75 33.54 -3.24
C GLU A 196 8.59 32.32 -2.80
N ASP A 197 8.60 31.26 -3.61
CA ASP A 197 9.17 29.95 -3.26
C ASP A 197 8.58 29.27 -2.00
N GLY A 198 7.39 29.70 -1.55
CA GLY A 198 6.67 29.04 -0.48
C GLY A 198 6.33 27.58 -0.81
N ILE A 199 6.18 26.75 0.21
CA ILE A 199 5.88 25.32 0.08
C ILE A 199 4.53 24.99 0.71
N VAL A 200 3.70 24.24 -0.01
CA VAL A 200 2.49 23.62 0.51
C VAL A 200 2.65 22.09 0.48
N VAL A 201 2.52 21.44 1.63
CA VAL A 201 2.46 19.97 1.71
C VAL A 201 1.06 19.52 2.04
N TYR A 202 0.45 18.83 1.09
CA TYR A 202 -0.87 18.24 1.24
C TYR A 202 -0.72 16.77 1.66
N ASN A 203 -1.11 16.46 2.89
CA ASN A 203 -1.07 15.10 3.42
C ASN A 203 -2.30 14.30 2.97
N GLY A 204 -2.07 13.08 2.48
CA GLY A 204 -3.13 12.15 2.13
C GLY A 204 -3.77 11.47 3.33
N TYR A 205 -4.73 10.58 3.05
CA TYR A 205 -5.33 9.67 4.03
C TYR A 205 -4.78 8.26 3.84
N ALA A 206 -4.84 7.43 4.88
CA ALA A 206 -4.42 6.03 4.80
C ALA A 206 -5.59 5.06 4.94
N GLU A 207 -5.48 3.91 4.27
CA GLU A 207 -6.44 2.84 4.27
C GLU A 207 -6.57 2.24 5.67
N TYR A 208 -7.80 2.27 6.20
CA TYR A 208 -8.06 1.88 7.59
C TYR A 208 -7.92 0.38 7.84
N PHE A 209 -8.18 -0.47 6.84
CA PHE A 209 -8.43 -1.88 7.08
C PHE A 209 -7.49 -2.81 6.30
N ASN A 210 -6.93 -3.80 6.97
CA ASN A 210 -6.38 -4.98 6.31
C ASN A 210 -7.54 -5.79 5.67
N GLU A 211 -7.31 -6.37 4.49
CA GLU A 211 -8.35 -7.07 3.70
C GLU A 211 -8.13 -8.60 3.59
N GLU A 212 -7.10 -9.14 4.23
CA GLU A 212 -6.64 -10.52 4.02
C GLU A 212 -7.41 -11.54 4.87
N THR A 213 -7.77 -11.16 6.10
CA THR A 213 -8.37 -12.08 7.09
C THR A 213 -9.86 -11.81 7.31
N ASP A 214 -10.60 -12.82 7.76
CA ASP A 214 -12.02 -12.67 8.16
C ASP A 214 -12.19 -12.42 9.68
N ALA A 215 -11.09 -12.29 10.43
CA ALA A 215 -11.11 -12.12 11.89
C ALA A 215 -11.99 -10.93 12.33
N CYS A 216 -11.91 -9.79 11.64
CA CYS A 216 -12.79 -8.65 11.91
C CYS A 216 -14.29 -8.89 11.66
N THR A 217 -14.64 -9.89 10.86
CA THR A 217 -16.02 -10.26 10.52
C THR A 217 -16.61 -11.26 11.51
N ASP A 218 -15.77 -12.16 12.01
CA ASP A 218 -16.21 -13.33 12.77
C ASP A 218 -15.84 -13.26 14.26
N ASP A 219 -14.71 -12.61 14.60
CA ASP A 219 -14.12 -12.64 15.94
C ASP A 219 -14.14 -11.27 16.66
N GLU A 220 -14.61 -10.20 16.00
CA GLU A 220 -14.65 -8.83 16.56
C GLU A 220 -16.05 -8.20 16.53
N ILE A 221 -16.36 -7.35 17.53
CA ILE A 221 -17.58 -6.53 17.58
C ILE A 221 -17.21 -5.04 17.50
N TRP A 222 -17.59 -4.42 16.38
CA TRP A 222 -17.25 -3.04 16.04
C TRP A 222 -18.35 -2.00 16.37
N TYR A 223 -19.53 -2.46 16.79
CA TYR A 223 -20.66 -1.60 17.13
C TYR A 223 -20.80 -1.39 18.64
N ILE A 224 -21.40 -0.26 19.02
CA ILE A 224 -21.71 0.11 20.40
C ILE A 224 -23.22 0.40 20.52
N PRO A 225 -23.89 -0.08 21.57
CA PRO A 225 -23.36 -0.91 22.66
C PRO A 225 -23.16 -2.37 22.25
N LYS A 226 -22.08 -3.02 22.75
CA LYS A 226 -21.77 -4.45 22.50
C LYS A 226 -22.73 -5.43 23.19
N LYS A 227 -23.57 -4.95 24.12
CA LYS A 227 -24.47 -5.76 24.96
C LYS A 227 -25.93 -5.42 24.65
N GLY A 228 -26.81 -6.40 24.82
CA GLY A 228 -28.25 -6.26 24.58
C GLY A 228 -28.69 -6.93 23.28
N PRO A 229 -29.94 -6.72 22.83
CA PRO A 229 -30.51 -7.39 21.64
C PRO A 229 -30.08 -6.74 20.31
N PHE A 230 -29.05 -5.89 20.33
CA PHE A 230 -28.63 -5.09 19.17
C PHE A 230 -27.56 -5.82 18.38
N THR A 231 -27.75 -5.92 17.07
CA THR A 231 -26.78 -6.51 16.15
C THR A 231 -26.43 -5.47 15.09
N GLY A 232 -25.21 -4.98 15.11
CA GLY A 232 -24.72 -4.05 14.09
C GLY A 232 -24.29 -4.76 12.81
N LEU A 233 -24.02 -3.95 11.79
CA LEU A 233 -23.50 -4.45 10.52
C LEU A 233 -22.10 -5.04 10.73
N LYS A 234 -21.84 -6.19 10.11
CA LYS A 234 -20.53 -6.83 10.15
C LYS A 234 -19.53 -6.07 9.28
N LEU A 235 -18.29 -6.00 9.75
CA LEU A 235 -17.16 -5.46 9.00
C LEU A 235 -16.55 -6.52 8.07
N THR A 236 -17.34 -6.91 7.06
CA THR A 236 -16.95 -7.92 6.06
C THR A 236 -15.72 -7.50 5.25
N LYS A 237 -15.00 -8.45 4.64
CA LYS A 237 -13.94 -8.14 3.67
C LYS A 237 -14.42 -7.24 2.54
N GLU A 238 -15.62 -7.50 2.03
CA GLU A 238 -16.21 -6.67 0.97
C GLU A 238 -16.45 -5.23 1.44
N ARG A 239 -16.97 -5.04 2.65
CA ARG A 239 -17.17 -3.69 3.21
C ARG A 239 -15.84 -2.96 3.41
N ARG A 240 -14.82 -3.64 3.94
CA ARG A 240 -13.47 -3.08 4.10
C ARG A 240 -12.87 -2.65 2.77
N LYS A 241 -12.98 -3.50 1.74
CA LYS A 241 -12.59 -3.18 0.36
C LYS A 241 -13.26 -1.93 -0.18
N ARG A 242 -14.56 -1.76 0.07
CA ARG A 242 -15.29 -0.55 -0.34
C ARG A 242 -14.77 0.69 0.39
N PHE A 243 -14.51 0.63 1.70
CA PHE A 243 -13.95 1.77 2.44
C PHE A 243 -12.55 2.13 1.98
N ASN A 244 -11.66 1.15 1.83
CA ASN A 244 -10.32 1.39 1.31
C ASN A 244 -10.36 1.94 -0.13
N SER A 245 -11.33 1.51 -0.96
CA SER A 245 -11.53 2.08 -2.29
C SER A 245 -11.90 3.56 -2.25
N LEU A 246 -12.67 4.01 -1.25
CA LEU A 246 -12.97 5.43 -1.07
C LEU A 246 -11.74 6.22 -0.66
N VAL A 247 -10.89 5.66 0.21
CA VAL A 247 -9.60 6.28 0.60
C VAL A 247 -8.68 6.44 -0.62
N ARG A 248 -8.57 5.40 -1.45
CA ARG A 248 -7.84 5.49 -2.72
C ARG A 248 -8.44 6.57 -3.63
N GLY A 249 -9.76 6.63 -3.72
CA GLY A 249 -10.47 7.62 -4.53
C GLY A 249 -10.22 9.06 -4.09
N ILE A 250 -10.26 9.37 -2.79
CA ILE A 250 -9.94 10.73 -2.31
C ILE A 250 -8.48 11.10 -2.57
N ASN A 251 -7.54 10.17 -2.30
CA ASN A 251 -6.12 10.41 -2.55
C ASN A 251 -5.84 10.67 -4.04
N ASP A 252 -6.51 9.95 -4.94
CA ASP A 252 -6.47 10.19 -6.39
C ASP A 252 -6.96 11.60 -6.76
N LYS A 253 -8.10 12.03 -6.20
CA LYS A 253 -8.63 13.39 -6.45
C LYS A 253 -7.74 14.47 -5.87
N ILE A 254 -7.12 14.26 -4.71
CA ILE A 254 -6.13 15.19 -4.15
C ILE A 254 -4.94 15.34 -5.10
N LYS A 255 -4.35 14.22 -5.56
CA LYS A 255 -3.21 14.24 -6.50
C LYS A 255 -3.57 14.94 -7.80
N THR A 256 -4.73 14.61 -8.35
CA THR A 256 -5.23 15.24 -9.59
C THR A 256 -5.44 16.74 -9.40
N ALA A 257 -6.02 17.17 -8.27
CA ALA A 257 -6.19 18.59 -7.97
C ALA A 257 -4.85 19.31 -7.88
N ILE A 258 -3.86 18.73 -7.20
CA ILE A 258 -2.49 19.27 -7.10
C ILE A 258 -1.85 19.38 -8.48
N GLU A 259 -1.92 18.32 -9.29
CA GLU A 259 -1.36 18.30 -10.65
C GLU A 259 -1.96 19.38 -11.55
N GLU A 260 -3.27 19.65 -11.43
CA GLU A 260 -3.95 20.68 -12.22
C GLU A 260 -3.62 22.12 -11.78
N VAL A 261 -3.25 22.35 -10.51
CA VAL A 261 -2.98 23.71 -9.99
C VAL A 261 -1.51 24.06 -9.88
N LYS A 262 -0.61 23.08 -9.72
CA LYS A 262 0.82 23.31 -9.39
C LYS A 262 1.56 24.22 -10.37
N ASP A 263 1.14 24.28 -11.63
CA ASP A 263 1.76 25.12 -12.67
C ASP A 263 1.12 26.52 -12.76
N ASN A 264 -0.01 26.73 -12.07
CA ASN A 264 -0.80 27.96 -12.07
C ASN A 264 -0.69 28.77 -10.77
N VAL A 265 -0.19 28.16 -9.70
CA VAL A 265 0.08 28.82 -8.41
C VAL A 265 1.55 29.24 -8.31
N SER A 266 1.82 30.28 -7.53
CA SER A 266 3.15 30.87 -7.32
C SER A 266 4.06 30.03 -6.42
N TYR A 267 3.47 29.21 -5.55
CA TYR A 267 4.17 28.38 -4.58
C TYR A 267 4.43 26.95 -5.10
N LYS A 268 5.34 26.21 -4.46
CA LYS A 268 5.53 24.78 -4.71
C LYS A 268 4.59 23.94 -3.88
N ILE A 269 4.00 22.93 -4.49
CA ILE A 269 3.08 22.02 -3.80
C ILE A 269 3.37 20.57 -4.11
N GLY A 270 3.16 19.72 -3.11
CA GLY A 270 3.24 18.29 -3.30
C GLY A 270 2.37 17.48 -2.37
N PHE A 271 2.05 16.28 -2.83
CA PHE A 271 1.32 15.28 -2.07
C PHE A 271 2.28 14.47 -1.18
N SER A 272 1.96 14.38 0.11
CA SER A 272 2.65 13.54 1.10
C SER A 272 1.85 12.25 1.31
N ASN A 273 2.39 11.14 0.81
CA ASN A 273 1.71 9.84 0.81
C ASN A 273 2.21 8.92 1.93
N TRP A 274 1.51 8.92 3.06
CA TRP A 274 1.85 8.03 4.17
C TRP A 274 1.07 6.70 4.15
N ASP A 275 0.09 6.52 3.25
CA ASP A 275 -0.76 5.31 3.16
C ASP A 275 -0.01 3.98 3.03
N PRO A 276 1.08 3.87 2.25
CA PRO A 276 1.81 2.61 2.15
C PRO A 276 2.45 2.17 3.48
N TRP A 277 2.69 3.09 4.43
CA TRP A 277 3.36 2.75 5.67
C TRP A 277 2.51 1.91 6.63
N PRO A 278 1.27 2.32 7.01
CA PRO A 278 0.38 1.47 7.80
C PRO A 278 0.11 0.10 7.18
N ARG A 279 0.16 -0.02 5.85
CA ARG A 279 -0.14 -1.25 5.11
C ARG A 279 1.06 -2.18 4.93
N ASN A 280 2.21 -1.63 4.56
CA ASN A 280 3.38 -2.41 4.13
C ASN A 280 4.60 -2.26 5.05
N GLY A 281 4.70 -1.13 5.76
CA GLY A 281 5.85 -0.80 6.60
C GLY A 281 5.72 -1.32 8.03
N VAL A 282 4.52 -1.21 8.59
CA VAL A 282 4.17 -1.65 9.94
C VAL A 282 2.84 -2.38 9.95
N ASP A 283 2.52 -3.02 11.06
CA ASP A 283 1.20 -3.62 11.29
C ASP A 283 0.19 -2.53 11.72
N GLY A 284 -0.06 -1.56 10.85
CA GLY A 284 -0.66 -0.28 11.20
C GLY A 284 -2.16 -0.13 10.92
N GLN A 285 -2.77 -1.09 10.23
CA GLN A 285 -4.20 -1.07 9.86
C GLN A 285 -5.07 -1.80 10.87
N TYR A 286 -6.35 -1.46 10.96
CA TYR A 286 -7.32 -2.32 11.64
C TYR A 286 -7.41 -3.70 10.98
N CYS A 287 -7.99 -4.66 11.71
CA CYS A 287 -8.24 -6.01 11.20
C CYS A 287 -6.98 -6.80 10.83
N SER A 288 -5.86 -6.44 11.46
CA SER A 288 -4.61 -7.17 11.33
C SER A 288 -4.76 -8.64 11.75
N PRO A 289 -4.14 -9.60 11.02
CA PRO A 289 -4.02 -10.99 11.46
C PRO A 289 -3.39 -11.14 12.86
N SER A 290 -2.56 -10.19 13.28
CA SER A 290 -1.86 -10.22 14.57
C SER A 290 -2.76 -9.76 15.72
N SER A 291 -3.82 -9.01 15.44
CA SER A 291 -4.65 -8.38 16.47
C SER A 291 -5.51 -9.39 17.23
N THR A 292 -5.72 -9.08 18.50
CA THR A 292 -6.64 -9.76 19.43
C THR A 292 -7.99 -9.07 19.54
N GLY A 293 -8.16 -7.91 18.90
CA GLY A 293 -9.32 -7.04 19.05
C GLY A 293 -9.26 -6.11 20.27
N GLU A 294 -8.31 -6.27 21.19
CA GLU A 294 -8.13 -5.34 22.32
C GLU A 294 -7.68 -3.94 21.85
N TYR A 295 -7.88 -2.91 22.68
CA TYR A 295 -7.28 -1.60 22.44
C TYR A 295 -6.86 -0.91 23.75
N PRO A 296 -5.58 -0.51 23.92
CA PRO A 296 -4.45 -0.79 23.02
C PRO A 296 -4.10 -2.29 22.99
N ASP A 297 -3.70 -2.79 21.81
CA ASP A 297 -3.36 -4.21 21.61
C ASP A 297 -1.85 -4.43 21.72
N LYS A 298 -1.41 -5.31 22.64
CA LYS A 298 0.01 -5.63 22.80
C LYS A 298 0.60 -6.39 21.60
N LYS A 299 -0.23 -7.05 20.79
CA LYS A 299 0.21 -7.74 19.57
C LYS A 299 0.25 -6.84 18.35
N GLN A 300 -0.31 -5.63 18.46
CA GLN A 300 -0.32 -4.65 17.39
C GLN A 300 0.10 -3.27 17.95
N PRO A 301 1.35 -3.13 18.42
CA PRO A 301 1.83 -1.89 19.02
C PRO A 301 1.90 -0.72 18.04
N ASP A 302 2.08 -1.02 16.74
CA ASP A 302 2.28 -0.03 15.68
C ASP A 302 0.97 0.38 14.98
N LEU A 303 -0.20 0.08 15.56
CA LEU A 303 -1.49 0.52 15.03
C LEU A 303 -1.49 2.05 14.89
N GLN A 304 -1.86 2.58 13.72
CA GLN A 304 -1.68 4.00 13.39
C GLN A 304 -2.92 4.87 13.70
N PHE A 305 -4.03 4.26 14.13
CA PHE A 305 -5.30 4.94 14.33
C PHE A 305 -5.94 4.62 15.70
N PHE A 306 -6.79 5.53 16.18
CA PHE A 306 -7.61 5.28 17.36
C PHE A 306 -8.73 4.28 17.05
N LYS A 307 -8.67 3.12 17.70
CA LYS A 307 -9.68 2.06 17.62
C LYS A 307 -10.54 2.06 18.88
N LEU A 308 -11.75 1.52 18.74
CA LEU A 308 -12.45 0.97 19.89
C LEU A 308 -11.81 -0.35 20.29
N ASP A 309 -11.98 -0.71 21.55
CA ASP A 309 -11.85 -2.10 21.92
C ASP A 309 -12.94 -2.90 21.20
N THR A 310 -12.57 -3.92 20.42
CA THR A 310 -13.48 -4.78 19.63
C THR A 310 -13.45 -6.25 20.05
N HIS A 311 -12.61 -6.64 21.02
CA HIS A 311 -12.53 -8.01 21.51
C HIS A 311 -13.89 -8.51 22.00
N VAL A 312 -14.15 -9.79 21.75
CA VAL A 312 -15.32 -10.51 22.24
C VAL A 312 -14.95 -11.18 23.55
N GLN A 313 -15.48 -10.70 24.69
CA GLN A 313 -15.28 -11.41 25.95
C GLN A 313 -16.03 -12.76 25.91
N PRO A 314 -15.39 -13.87 26.33
CA PRO A 314 -16.10 -15.12 26.53
C PRO A 314 -17.21 -14.88 27.54
N TYR A 315 -18.45 -15.22 27.18
CA TYR A 315 -19.57 -15.24 28.11
C TYR A 315 -19.28 -16.27 29.22
N LEU A 316 -18.65 -15.85 30.31
CA LEU A 316 -18.70 -16.60 31.55
C LEU A 316 -20.15 -16.51 32.04
N HIS A 317 -20.85 -17.64 32.11
CA HIS A 317 -22.21 -17.74 32.67
C HIS A 317 -22.24 -17.13 34.07
N ASP A 318 -22.75 -15.91 34.19
CA ASP A 318 -22.96 -15.23 35.47
C ASP A 318 -24.43 -14.78 35.58
N GLU A 319 -25.35 -15.74 35.43
CA GLU A 319 -26.78 -15.53 35.67
C GLU A 319 -27.07 -15.06 37.11
N LEU A 320 -26.17 -15.34 38.05
CA LEU A 320 -26.29 -14.95 39.45
C LEU A 320 -26.02 -13.46 39.65
N ARG A 321 -24.96 -12.90 39.05
CA ARG A 321 -24.71 -11.45 39.06
C ARG A 321 -25.79 -10.66 38.31
N ARG A 322 -26.37 -11.21 37.25
CA ARG A 322 -27.45 -10.56 36.51
C ARG A 322 -28.68 -10.35 37.39
N ARG A 323 -29.05 -11.35 38.19
CA ARG A 323 -30.19 -11.24 39.13
C ARG A 323 -29.90 -10.29 40.30
N GLU A 324 -28.66 -10.23 40.79
CA GLU A 324 -28.26 -9.30 41.85
C GLU A 324 -28.20 -7.84 41.35
N ALA A 325 -27.72 -7.62 40.11
CA ALA A 325 -27.68 -6.30 39.48
C ALA A 325 -29.08 -5.80 39.09
N GLU A 326 -29.93 -6.66 38.50
CA GLU A 326 -31.33 -6.34 38.19
C GLU A 326 -32.13 -6.01 39.47
N ALA A 327 -31.85 -6.70 40.59
CA ALA A 327 -32.45 -6.40 41.88
C ALA A 327 -31.95 -5.08 42.51
N ALA A 328 -30.67 -4.74 42.34
CA ALA A 328 -30.09 -3.48 42.81
C ALA A 328 -30.56 -2.27 41.99
N GLU A 329 -30.73 -2.44 40.67
CA GLU A 329 -31.19 -1.40 39.74
C GLU A 329 -32.69 -1.09 39.92
N ALA A 330 -33.51 -2.09 40.24
CA ALA A 330 -34.91 -1.91 40.61
C ALA A 330 -35.07 -1.01 41.86
N LEU A 331 -34.23 -1.19 42.88
CA LEU A 331 -34.22 -0.40 44.12
C LEU A 331 -33.76 1.05 43.92
N GLN A 332 -32.80 1.30 43.02
CA GLN A 332 -32.32 2.67 42.74
C GLN A 332 -33.30 3.47 41.86
N SER A 333 -34.05 2.80 40.98
CA SER A 333 -34.98 3.47 40.05
C SER A 333 -36.12 4.22 40.75
N GLU A 334 -36.54 3.75 41.93
CA GLU A 334 -37.65 4.34 42.69
C GLU A 334 -37.21 5.59 43.47
N GLU A 335 -35.97 5.62 43.96
CA GLU A 335 -35.38 6.79 44.62
C GLU A 335 -35.05 7.92 43.62
N VAL A 336 -34.56 7.54 42.43
CA VAL A 336 -34.24 8.49 41.35
C VAL A 336 -35.52 9.13 40.78
N ARG A 337 -36.60 8.37 40.59
CA ARG A 337 -37.89 8.94 40.16
C ARG A 337 -38.41 9.98 41.15
N ARG A 338 -38.27 9.74 42.46
CA ARG A 338 -38.68 10.69 43.51
C ARG A 338 -37.87 11.99 43.50
N LYS A 339 -36.58 11.94 43.13
CA LYS A 339 -35.70 13.12 43.01
C LYS A 339 -35.94 13.90 41.71
N VAL A 340 -36.29 13.23 40.62
CA VAL A 340 -36.59 13.85 39.32
C VAL A 340 -37.93 14.59 39.33
N GLU A 341 -38.94 14.09 40.05
CA GLU A 341 -40.24 14.77 40.23
C GLU A 341 -40.08 16.12 40.95
N ALA A 342 -39.14 16.21 41.90
CA ALA A 342 -38.85 17.42 42.68
C ALA A 342 -38.11 18.51 41.88
N LEU A 343 -37.46 18.16 40.76
CA LEU A 343 -36.65 19.07 39.94
C LEU A 343 -37.42 19.75 38.79
N LYS A 344 -38.68 19.35 38.53
CA LYS A 344 -39.48 19.84 37.40
C LYS A 344 -40.09 21.25 37.57
N THR A 345 -39.85 21.95 38.68
CA THR A 345 -40.55 23.22 38.99
C THR A 345 -39.75 24.52 38.79
N ARG A 346 -38.60 24.53 38.10
CA ARG A 346 -37.90 25.79 37.78
C ARG A 346 -37.42 25.87 36.32
N SER A 347 -37.89 26.93 35.65
CA SER A 347 -37.61 27.29 34.25
C SER A 347 -36.15 27.72 34.04
N ILE A 348 -35.51 27.18 33.00
CA ILE A 348 -34.10 27.40 32.63
C ILE A 348 -33.98 28.20 31.31
N TYR A 349 -35.08 28.74 30.78
CA TYR A 349 -35.14 29.30 29.41
C TYR A 349 -34.71 30.77 29.26
N GLU A 350 -33.90 31.33 30.17
CA GLU A 350 -33.37 32.70 30.04
C GLU A 350 -31.89 32.80 30.41
N SER A 351 -31.01 32.06 29.71
CA SER A 351 -29.56 32.32 29.81
C SER A 351 -28.90 32.51 28.45
N VAL A 352 -27.92 33.41 28.45
CA VAL A 352 -27.14 33.93 27.30
C VAL A 352 -26.31 32.84 26.60
N LEU A 353 -26.28 31.61 27.13
CA LEU A 353 -25.65 30.44 26.53
C LEU A 353 -26.41 29.87 25.31
N TYR A 354 -27.64 30.33 25.05
CA TYR A 354 -28.49 29.86 23.94
C TYR A 354 -28.55 30.85 22.76
N LYS A 355 -27.70 31.89 22.74
CA LYS A 355 -27.59 32.82 21.61
C LYS A 355 -26.17 32.86 21.04
N SER A 356 -25.98 32.10 19.94
CA SER A 356 -24.95 32.21 18.86
C SER A 356 -23.57 31.57 19.13
N PRO A 357 -22.83 31.03 18.10
CA PRO A 357 -22.85 31.30 16.62
C PRO A 357 -22.93 30.07 15.66
N ASP A 358 -23.21 30.13 14.35
CA ASP A 358 -23.71 31.18 13.42
C ASP A 358 -24.30 30.55 12.09
N PRO A 359 -25.62 30.63 11.84
CA PRO A 359 -26.27 30.25 10.57
C PRO A 359 -25.94 31.14 9.34
N ARG A 360 -25.08 32.16 9.48
CA ARG A 360 -24.72 33.10 8.39
C ARG A 360 -23.59 32.61 7.49
N ALA A 361 -22.78 31.64 7.90
CA ALA A 361 -21.68 31.11 7.06
C ALA A 361 -22.23 30.38 5.81
N VAL A 362 -23.23 29.51 5.99
CA VAL A 362 -23.95 28.83 4.90
C VAL A 362 -24.76 29.81 4.03
N ALA A 363 -25.19 30.95 4.60
CA ALA A 363 -25.90 31.99 3.85
C ALA A 363 -24.96 32.94 3.09
N ARG A 364 -23.71 33.11 3.53
CA ARG A 364 -22.68 33.89 2.83
C ARG A 364 -22.05 33.15 1.66
N SER A 365 -21.91 31.82 1.72
CA SER A 365 -21.37 31.02 0.60
C SER A 365 -22.30 30.96 -0.62
N LYS A 366 -23.63 31.10 -0.43
CA LYS A 366 -24.58 31.30 -1.55
C LYS A 366 -24.37 32.63 -2.30
N LEU A 367 -23.53 33.53 -1.78
CA LEU A 367 -23.22 34.83 -2.39
C LEU A 367 -21.85 34.89 -3.06
N ASP A 368 -20.92 33.96 -2.75
CA ASP A 368 -19.61 33.86 -3.41
C ASP A 368 -19.61 32.68 -4.39
N SER A 369 -19.63 32.99 -5.68
CA SER A 369 -19.63 31.98 -6.74
C SER A 369 -18.32 31.19 -6.84
N ARG A 370 -17.27 31.55 -6.08
CA ARG A 370 -15.95 30.89 -6.06
C ARG A 370 -15.72 30.00 -4.83
N ALA A 371 -16.70 29.89 -3.93
CA ALA A 371 -16.58 29.06 -2.73
C ALA A 371 -16.94 27.58 -3.02
N PRO A 372 -16.33 26.61 -2.29
CA PRO A 372 -16.57 25.19 -2.52
C PRO A 372 -18.03 24.76 -2.38
N GLU A 373 -18.45 23.81 -3.21
CA GLU A 373 -19.82 23.26 -3.19
C GLU A 373 -20.04 22.37 -1.95
N PRO A 374 -21.20 22.47 -1.27
CA PRO A 374 -21.47 21.64 -0.10
C PRO A 374 -21.72 20.17 -0.49
N PRO A 375 -21.27 19.20 0.33
CA PRO A 375 -21.31 17.78 -0.03
C PRO A 375 -22.68 17.10 0.10
N GLY A 376 -23.68 17.72 0.72
CA GLY A 376 -25.03 17.16 0.86
C GLY A 376 -25.05 15.82 1.61
N CYS A 377 -24.32 15.74 2.73
CA CYS A 377 -24.25 14.54 3.55
C CYS A 377 -25.57 14.26 4.29
N PRO A 378 -25.91 12.99 4.56
CA PRO A 378 -27.08 12.66 5.37
C PRO A 378 -27.04 13.39 6.72
N GLY A 379 -28.06 14.20 6.99
CA GLY A 379 -28.17 15.02 8.21
C GLY A 379 -27.86 16.51 8.05
N ASP A 380 -27.36 16.95 6.88
CA ASP A 380 -27.04 18.36 6.61
C ASP A 380 -28.28 19.29 6.63
N ASP A 381 -29.48 18.75 6.37
CA ASP A 381 -30.74 19.52 6.27
C ASP A 381 -31.58 19.58 7.57
N ASN A 382 -31.12 19.04 8.69
CA ASN A 382 -32.00 18.76 9.84
C ASN A 382 -31.52 19.35 11.17
N PRO A 383 -32.00 20.55 11.57
CA PRO A 383 -31.60 21.16 12.84
C PRO A 383 -32.23 20.52 14.09
N ASP A 384 -33.39 19.86 14.03
CA ASP A 384 -34.09 19.33 15.22
C ASP A 384 -35.35 18.53 14.82
N THR A 385 -35.33 17.19 14.78
CA THR A 385 -36.60 16.40 14.61
C THR A 385 -36.66 15.04 15.33
N LEU A 386 -36.21 14.92 16.59
CA LEU A 386 -36.73 13.86 17.47
C LEU A 386 -36.97 14.35 18.92
N PRO A 387 -38.16 14.11 19.51
CA PRO A 387 -38.46 14.51 20.88
C PRO A 387 -37.63 13.71 21.89
N PHE A 388 -37.29 14.37 23.02
CA PHE A 388 -36.58 13.81 24.18
C PHE A 388 -37.18 12.46 24.63
N PRO A 389 -36.36 11.45 25.03
CA PRO A 389 -34.99 11.54 25.56
C PRO A 389 -33.87 11.09 24.61
N TYR A 390 -34.10 11.11 23.30
CA TYR A 390 -33.16 10.61 22.30
C TYR A 390 -32.09 11.63 21.85
N ASN A 391 -32.16 12.89 22.29
CA ASN A 391 -31.21 13.92 21.86
C ASN A 391 -29.81 13.79 22.50
N LYS A 392 -29.66 13.02 23.59
CA LYS A 392 -28.35 12.81 24.24
C LYS A 392 -27.46 11.81 23.49
N LEU A 393 -28.06 10.95 22.66
CA LEU A 393 -27.35 10.00 21.79
C LEU A 393 -27.11 10.57 20.38
N TRP A 394 -27.75 11.70 20.03
CA TRP A 394 -27.71 12.28 18.69
C TRP A 394 -26.41 13.03 18.40
N ASN A 395 -25.85 13.72 19.40
CA ASN A 395 -24.53 14.39 19.34
C ASN A 395 -23.34 13.41 19.40
N TYR A 396 -23.53 12.10 19.27
CA TYR A 396 -22.49 11.13 19.64
C TYR A 396 -21.38 10.94 18.57
N PHE A 397 -21.57 11.40 17.32
CA PHE A 397 -20.58 11.23 16.22
C PHE A 397 -20.58 12.32 15.11
N GLY A 398 -21.27 13.44 15.31
CA GLY A 398 -21.24 14.61 14.42
C GLY A 398 -21.40 15.88 15.27
N LEU A 399 -20.70 16.97 14.90
CA LEU A 399 -20.65 18.29 15.57
C LEU A 399 -21.17 18.26 17.03
N GLY A 400 -20.30 17.86 17.97
CA GLY A 400 -20.64 17.80 19.40
C GLY A 400 -20.42 16.46 20.11
N ALA A 401 -19.77 15.49 19.46
CA ALA A 401 -19.32 14.26 20.14
C ALA A 401 -18.17 14.60 21.10
N PRO A 402 -18.12 14.00 22.31
CA PRO A 402 -16.93 14.11 23.13
C PRO A 402 -15.71 13.61 22.34
N ASP A 403 -14.57 14.30 22.43
CA ASP A 403 -13.35 13.95 21.70
C ASP A 403 -12.91 12.49 21.93
N SER A 404 -13.26 11.90 23.09
CA SER A 404 -13.03 10.49 23.39
C SER A 404 -13.65 9.52 22.36
N MET A 405 -14.77 9.91 21.75
CA MET A 405 -15.43 9.15 20.66
C MET A 405 -15.09 9.76 19.30
N GLY A 406 -15.02 11.09 19.21
CA GLY A 406 -14.69 11.80 17.96
C GLY A 406 -13.34 11.40 17.37
N LYS A 407 -12.36 11.02 18.22
CA LYS A 407 -11.04 10.58 17.78
C LYS A 407 -11.00 9.23 17.07
N LEU A 408 -12.02 8.40 17.20
CA LEU A 408 -12.03 7.08 16.56
C LEU A 408 -11.86 7.23 15.04
N PHE A 409 -11.09 6.33 14.42
CA PHE A 409 -10.70 6.44 13.00
C PHE A 409 -9.80 7.64 12.66
N HIS A 410 -9.32 8.42 13.63
CA HIS A 410 -8.29 9.41 13.39
C HIS A 410 -6.90 8.83 13.67
N PRO A 411 -5.83 9.40 13.10
CA PRO A 411 -4.47 9.02 13.44
C PRO A 411 -4.25 9.18 14.94
N ASN A 412 -3.63 8.18 15.57
CA ASN A 412 -3.16 8.32 16.94
C ASN A 412 -1.79 9.00 16.96
N GLU A 413 -1.14 9.06 18.12
CA GLU A 413 0.17 9.69 18.26
C GLU A 413 1.22 9.09 17.31
N GLU A 414 1.23 7.77 17.11
CA GLU A 414 2.12 7.12 16.14
C GLU A 414 1.73 7.43 14.68
N GLY A 415 0.42 7.48 14.38
CA GLY A 415 -0.08 7.97 13.10
C GLY A 415 0.38 9.39 12.79
N HIS A 416 0.31 10.29 13.76
CA HIS A 416 0.80 11.67 13.61
C HIS A 416 2.33 11.75 13.46
N ARG A 417 3.10 10.90 14.15
CA ARG A 417 4.55 10.77 13.91
C ARG A 417 4.86 10.33 12.48
N THR A 418 4.09 9.36 11.96
CA THR A 418 4.22 8.91 10.57
C THR A 418 3.90 10.04 9.61
N ILE A 419 2.74 10.70 9.74
CA ILE A 419 2.36 11.82 8.88
C ILE A 419 3.43 12.93 8.92
N ALA A 420 3.94 13.28 10.11
CA ALA A 420 5.00 14.29 10.24
C ALA A 420 6.27 13.88 9.50
N SER A 421 6.67 12.62 9.59
CA SER A 421 7.88 12.10 8.92
C SER A 421 7.76 12.19 7.39
N PHE A 422 6.62 11.77 6.83
CA PHE A 422 6.35 11.87 5.40
C PHE A 422 6.19 13.33 4.93
N ALA A 423 5.56 14.18 5.74
CA ALA A 423 5.45 15.60 5.47
C ALA A 423 6.84 16.26 5.41
N MET A 424 7.71 15.99 6.39
CA MET A 424 9.08 16.50 6.43
C MET A 424 9.90 16.04 5.22
N ALA A 425 9.81 14.77 4.84
CA ALA A 425 10.46 14.27 3.63
C ALA A 425 9.95 15.03 2.40
N LYS A 426 8.64 15.27 2.30
CA LYS A 426 8.08 16.00 1.17
C LYS A 426 8.48 17.49 1.14
N ILE A 427 8.64 18.12 2.30
CA ILE A 427 9.19 19.49 2.41
C ILE A 427 10.61 19.52 1.83
N VAL A 428 11.46 18.55 2.19
CA VAL A 428 12.84 18.46 1.68
C VAL A 428 12.84 18.27 0.16
N ASP A 429 11.98 17.40 -0.39
CA ASP A 429 11.89 17.19 -1.84
C ASP A 429 11.54 18.47 -2.60
N LEU A 430 10.50 19.17 -2.14
CA LEU A 430 10.04 20.40 -2.77
C LEU A 430 11.08 21.51 -2.62
N ARG A 431 11.81 21.53 -1.50
CA ARG A 431 12.91 22.47 -1.30
C ARG A 431 14.10 22.16 -2.22
N ALA A 432 14.41 20.89 -2.43
CA ALA A 432 15.46 20.46 -3.36
C ALA A 432 15.14 20.90 -4.81
N GLU A 433 13.87 20.78 -5.23
CA GLU A 433 13.41 21.32 -6.52
C GLU A 433 13.62 22.82 -6.65
N ILE A 434 13.26 23.61 -5.62
CA ILE A 434 13.47 25.07 -5.60
C ILE A 434 14.96 25.40 -5.71
N LEU A 435 15.81 24.66 -4.98
CA LEU A 435 17.26 24.87 -4.95
C LEU A 435 17.99 24.30 -6.18
N GLY A 436 17.32 23.51 -7.02
CA GLY A 436 17.91 22.86 -8.19
C GLY A 436 18.95 21.79 -7.83
N VAL A 437 18.75 21.08 -6.72
CA VAL A 437 19.63 20.00 -6.23
C VAL A 437 18.88 18.66 -6.21
N GLU A 438 19.61 17.55 -6.23
CA GLU A 438 18.99 16.23 -6.03
C GLU A 438 18.53 16.09 -4.58
N SER A 439 17.32 15.55 -4.38
CA SER A 439 16.82 15.23 -3.05
C SER A 439 17.44 13.92 -2.57
N ASP A 440 18.11 13.96 -1.42
CA ASP A 440 18.64 12.77 -0.73
C ASP A 440 17.56 12.03 0.11
N THR A 441 16.27 12.39 -0.03
CA THR A 441 15.20 11.66 0.65
C THR A 441 15.07 10.24 0.11
N CYS A 442 14.67 9.31 0.99
CA CYS A 442 14.82 7.88 0.82
C CYS A 442 14.25 7.31 -0.49
N THR A 443 15.09 7.22 -1.52
CA THR A 443 14.88 6.27 -2.61
C THR A 443 14.86 4.86 -1.99
N PRO A 444 13.81 4.04 -2.24
CA PRO A 444 13.86 2.63 -1.84
C PRO A 444 15.18 2.03 -2.33
N PRO A 445 15.96 1.37 -1.46
CA PRO A 445 17.27 0.88 -1.84
C PRO A 445 17.14 -0.06 -3.03
N GLU A 446 18.09 0.02 -3.97
CA GLU A 446 18.17 -0.95 -5.05
C GLU A 446 18.22 -2.36 -4.44
N LYS A 447 17.21 -3.18 -4.75
CA LYS A 447 17.13 -4.56 -4.28
C LYS A 447 17.26 -5.48 -5.49
N PHE A 448 18.32 -6.28 -5.51
CA PHE A 448 18.55 -7.27 -6.55
C PHE A 448 18.53 -8.66 -5.92
N THR A 449 17.54 -9.48 -6.29
CA THR A 449 17.33 -10.82 -5.73
C THR A 449 17.26 -11.84 -6.85
N CYS A 450 18.12 -12.86 -6.82
CA CYS A 450 18.01 -14.00 -7.72
C CYS A 450 17.20 -15.12 -7.08
N TRP A 451 16.24 -15.70 -7.82
CA TRP A 451 15.39 -16.76 -7.29
C TRP A 451 16.12 -18.07 -7.00
N SER A 452 17.31 -18.26 -7.60
CA SER A 452 18.22 -19.34 -7.22
C SER A 452 18.62 -19.28 -5.74
N GLY A 453 18.76 -18.07 -5.17
CA GLY A 453 19.11 -17.87 -3.76
C GLY A 453 17.94 -18.07 -2.78
N THR A 454 16.70 -18.11 -3.28
CA THR A 454 15.49 -18.31 -2.46
C THR A 454 14.97 -19.75 -2.50
N GLY A 455 15.69 -20.66 -3.17
CA GLY A 455 15.33 -22.07 -3.27
C GLY A 455 14.39 -22.40 -4.43
N SER A 456 14.23 -21.50 -5.41
CA SER A 456 13.48 -21.80 -6.64
C SER A 456 14.11 -22.98 -7.39
N LYS A 457 13.25 -23.91 -7.82
CA LYS A 457 13.64 -25.08 -8.63
C LYS A 457 13.42 -24.87 -10.13
N GLY A 458 12.65 -23.85 -10.50
CA GLY A 458 12.37 -23.56 -11.89
C GLY A 458 13.53 -22.84 -12.57
N TYR A 459 13.84 -23.27 -13.79
CA TYR A 459 14.83 -22.62 -14.64
C TYR A 459 14.40 -22.64 -16.11
N ALA A 460 14.81 -21.65 -16.88
CA ALA A 460 14.54 -21.51 -18.31
C ALA A 460 15.81 -21.13 -19.08
N SER A 461 15.80 -21.33 -20.39
CA SER A 461 16.96 -21.05 -21.24
C SER A 461 17.14 -19.55 -21.48
N VAL A 462 18.39 -19.09 -21.36
CA VAL A 462 18.77 -17.68 -21.58
C VAL A 462 18.29 -17.16 -22.93
N LYS A 463 18.40 -17.97 -23.99
CA LYS A 463 17.98 -17.61 -25.35
C LYS A 463 16.51 -17.22 -25.43
N ARG A 464 15.63 -17.91 -24.69
CA ARG A 464 14.19 -17.62 -24.72
C ARG A 464 13.88 -16.33 -23.99
N LEU A 465 14.52 -16.09 -22.85
CA LEU A 465 14.39 -14.82 -22.12
C LEU A 465 14.88 -13.66 -22.98
N ASP A 466 16.05 -13.80 -23.64
CA ASP A 466 16.63 -12.79 -24.53
C ASP A 466 15.73 -12.44 -25.73
N GLU A 467 15.02 -13.43 -26.27
CA GLU A 467 14.08 -13.23 -27.39
C GLU A 467 12.78 -12.51 -26.98
N HIS A 468 12.45 -12.44 -25.69
CA HIS A 468 11.14 -12.00 -25.21
C HIS A 468 11.15 -10.72 -24.39
N TYR A 469 12.19 -10.42 -23.59
CA TYR A 469 12.15 -9.25 -22.72
C TYR A 469 11.97 -7.94 -23.52
N GLY A 470 12.57 -7.84 -24.72
CA GLY A 470 12.42 -6.69 -25.60
C GLY A 470 10.98 -6.52 -26.07
N LYS A 471 10.32 -7.62 -26.47
CA LYS A 471 8.91 -7.61 -26.91
C LYS A 471 7.98 -7.20 -25.78
N PHE A 472 8.23 -7.72 -24.58
CA PHE A 472 7.46 -7.37 -23.39
C PHE A 472 7.60 -5.88 -23.05
N CYS A 473 8.83 -5.35 -22.96
CA CYS A 473 9.06 -3.92 -22.69
C CYS A 473 8.47 -3.01 -23.78
N ASP A 474 8.45 -3.44 -25.05
CA ASP A 474 7.88 -2.67 -26.15
C ASP A 474 6.34 -2.67 -26.15
N GLY A 475 5.72 -3.76 -25.67
CA GLY A 475 4.27 -3.96 -25.60
C GLY A 475 3.61 -3.45 -24.30
N VAL A 476 4.39 -3.25 -23.24
CA VAL A 476 3.94 -2.65 -21.98
C VAL A 476 3.72 -1.15 -22.17
N SER A 477 2.52 -0.69 -21.77
CA SER A 477 2.17 0.72 -21.70
C SER A 477 1.41 0.96 -20.40
N PRO A 478 2.06 1.47 -19.36
CA PRO A 478 1.38 1.85 -18.13
C PRO A 478 0.30 2.89 -18.42
N SER A 479 -0.87 2.73 -17.80
CA SER A 479 -1.93 3.72 -17.89
C SER A 479 -1.48 4.98 -17.16
N THR A 480 -1.49 6.12 -17.84
CA THR A 480 -1.26 7.43 -17.23
C THR A 480 -2.43 7.74 -16.30
N GLY A 481 -2.24 7.54 -14.99
CA GLY A 481 -3.26 7.77 -13.97
C GLY A 481 -3.03 6.90 -12.73
N SER A 482 -2.39 7.51 -11.72
CA SER A 482 -2.61 7.31 -10.27
C SER A 482 -3.03 5.93 -9.76
N GLY A 483 -2.07 5.01 -9.69
CA GLY A 483 -2.20 3.79 -8.90
C GLY A 483 -0.96 2.92 -8.96
N GLU A 484 -0.87 1.93 -8.06
CA GLU A 484 0.02 0.80 -8.26
C GLU A 484 -0.37 0.11 -9.58
N TRP A 485 0.56 0.05 -10.53
CA TRP A 485 0.31 -0.58 -11.81
C TRP A 485 1.13 -1.86 -11.92
N THR A 486 0.54 -2.93 -12.45
CA THR A 486 1.24 -4.18 -12.75
C THR A 486 0.94 -4.63 -14.16
N GLY A 487 1.96 -4.67 -15.00
CA GLY A 487 1.92 -5.34 -16.29
C GLY A 487 2.63 -6.68 -16.20
N LYS A 488 1.99 -7.71 -16.74
CA LYS A 488 2.59 -9.05 -16.81
C LYS A 488 2.20 -9.75 -18.09
N GLU A 489 3.12 -10.54 -18.61
CA GLU A 489 2.89 -11.36 -19.79
C GLU A 489 3.69 -12.66 -19.69
N SER A 490 3.03 -13.78 -20.00
CA SER A 490 3.68 -15.10 -20.00
C SER A 490 3.96 -15.58 -21.43
N TYR A 491 5.14 -16.17 -21.60
CA TYR A 491 5.67 -16.66 -22.87
C TYR A 491 5.94 -18.17 -22.79
N ASP A 492 5.97 -18.83 -23.96
CA ASP A 492 6.22 -20.27 -24.09
C ASP A 492 5.30 -21.13 -23.18
N LYS A 493 4.03 -20.73 -23.07
CA LYS A 493 3.02 -21.37 -22.20
C LYS A 493 2.88 -22.87 -22.47
N GLY A 494 2.85 -23.68 -21.42
CA GLY A 494 2.73 -25.14 -21.49
C GLY A 494 4.03 -25.86 -21.87
N THR A 495 5.18 -25.19 -21.73
CA THR A 495 6.50 -25.76 -22.07
C THR A 495 7.48 -25.68 -20.88
N PRO A 496 8.56 -26.46 -20.87
CA PRO A 496 9.63 -26.34 -19.86
C PRO A 496 10.25 -24.95 -19.75
N ASP A 497 10.26 -24.15 -20.82
CA ASP A 497 10.75 -22.77 -20.81
C ASP A 497 9.68 -21.74 -20.40
N GLU A 498 8.49 -22.14 -19.94
CA GLU A 498 7.43 -21.18 -19.59
C GLU A 498 7.89 -20.18 -18.52
N HIS A 499 7.77 -18.89 -18.84
CA HIS A 499 8.18 -17.79 -17.98
C HIS A 499 7.22 -16.60 -18.09
N GLU A 500 7.21 -15.78 -17.05
CA GLU A 500 6.43 -14.54 -16.97
C GLU A 500 7.35 -13.37 -16.66
N PHE A 501 7.25 -12.33 -17.48
CA PHE A 501 7.83 -11.02 -17.18
C PHE A 501 6.78 -10.20 -16.44
N VAL A 502 7.20 -9.49 -15.39
CA VAL A 502 6.36 -8.61 -14.60
C VAL A 502 7.07 -7.27 -14.41
N VAL A 503 6.35 -6.18 -14.63
CA VAL A 503 6.74 -4.84 -14.21
C VAL A 503 5.69 -4.32 -13.25
N LYS A 504 6.13 -3.85 -12.08
CA LYS A 504 5.29 -3.17 -11.10
C LYS A 504 5.78 -1.74 -10.96
N LEU A 505 4.85 -0.79 -11.04
CA LEU A 505 5.06 0.61 -10.73
C LEU A 505 4.39 0.86 -9.39
N ALA A 506 5.17 1.21 -8.38
CA ALA A 506 4.64 1.70 -7.13
C ALA A 506 4.09 3.13 -7.33
N GLU A 507 3.21 3.52 -6.42
CA GLU A 507 2.55 4.81 -6.48
C GLU A 507 3.57 5.97 -6.42
N GLY A 508 3.49 6.91 -7.37
CA GLY A 508 4.45 7.99 -7.52
C GLY A 508 5.66 7.65 -8.41
N ALA A 509 5.71 6.46 -9.01
CA ALA A 509 6.72 6.14 -10.02
C ALA A 509 6.65 7.14 -11.18
N GLY A 510 7.82 7.62 -11.63
CA GLY A 510 7.93 8.49 -12.80
C GLY A 510 7.48 7.81 -14.10
N ASN A 511 7.71 8.49 -15.22
CA ASN A 511 7.35 7.94 -16.53
C ASN A 511 8.08 6.62 -16.81
N PHE A 512 7.35 5.64 -17.35
CA PHE A 512 7.94 4.36 -17.73
C PHE A 512 8.84 4.52 -18.95
N ASP A 513 10.11 4.13 -18.79
CA ASP A 513 11.11 4.15 -19.86
C ASP A 513 11.37 2.73 -20.38
N LYS A 514 11.24 2.56 -21.70
CA LYS A 514 11.44 1.27 -22.38
C LYS A 514 12.89 0.81 -22.38
N ALA A 515 13.85 1.73 -22.43
CA ALA A 515 15.28 1.40 -22.36
C ALA A 515 15.64 0.91 -20.96
N ILE A 516 15.17 1.60 -19.91
CA ILE A 516 15.38 1.17 -18.52
C ILE A 516 14.76 -0.21 -18.27
N CYS A 517 13.55 -0.47 -18.79
CA CYS A 517 12.93 -1.80 -18.74
C CYS A 517 13.83 -2.90 -19.35
N LYS A 518 14.41 -2.64 -20.53
CA LYS A 518 15.29 -3.58 -21.22
C LYS A 518 16.58 -3.83 -20.44
N GLU A 519 17.19 -2.79 -19.88
CA GLU A 519 18.39 -2.89 -19.06
C GLU A 519 18.12 -3.67 -17.76
N ALA A 520 17.00 -3.41 -17.09
CA ALA A 520 16.60 -4.12 -15.88
C ALA A 520 16.44 -5.63 -16.12
N PHE A 521 15.74 -6.03 -17.19
CA PHE A 521 15.61 -7.45 -17.52
C PHE A 521 16.92 -8.08 -17.98
N ALA A 522 17.73 -7.39 -18.78
CA ALA A 522 19.06 -7.87 -19.15
C ALA A 522 19.93 -8.10 -17.90
N ARG A 523 19.85 -7.21 -16.90
CA ARG A 523 20.54 -7.37 -15.62
C ARG A 523 20.08 -8.60 -14.85
N ILE A 524 18.76 -8.88 -14.79
CA ILE A 524 18.25 -10.11 -14.16
C ILE A 524 18.70 -11.35 -14.94
N ILE A 525 18.55 -11.35 -16.27
CA ILE A 525 18.89 -12.50 -17.12
C ILE A 525 20.38 -12.82 -17.01
N HIS A 526 21.26 -11.83 -17.11
CA HIS A 526 22.70 -12.07 -17.13
C HIS A 526 23.34 -12.06 -15.73
N GLY A 527 22.64 -11.56 -14.71
CA GLY A 527 23.08 -11.58 -13.31
C GLY A 527 22.56 -12.74 -12.45
N CYS A 528 21.44 -13.38 -12.83
CA CYS A 528 20.85 -14.51 -12.09
C CYS A 528 21.06 -15.85 -12.82
N ASP A 529 22.31 -16.27 -12.90
CA ASP A 529 22.75 -17.50 -13.58
C ASP A 529 22.85 -18.74 -12.67
N GLY A 530 22.66 -18.62 -11.36
CA GLY A 530 22.76 -19.78 -10.46
C GLY A 530 24.19 -20.29 -10.21
N GLY A 531 25.22 -19.50 -10.55
CA GLY A 531 26.63 -19.72 -10.17
C GLY A 531 27.43 -20.71 -11.02
N ASP A 532 28.64 -21.05 -10.54
CA ASP A 532 29.72 -21.72 -11.31
C ASP A 532 29.41 -23.13 -11.84
N HIS A 533 28.31 -23.75 -11.43
CA HIS A 533 27.92 -25.12 -11.82
C HIS A 533 26.79 -25.17 -12.85
N ASN A 534 26.67 -24.13 -13.69
CA ASN A 534 25.63 -23.98 -14.71
C ASN A 534 26.19 -23.82 -16.15
N PRO A 535 26.74 -24.88 -16.77
CA PRO A 535 27.39 -24.80 -18.08
C PRO A 535 26.47 -24.47 -19.25
N LEU A 536 25.15 -24.67 -19.10
CA LEU A 536 24.14 -24.35 -20.12
C LEU A 536 23.51 -22.96 -19.92
N ASN A 537 23.99 -22.19 -18.94
CA ASN A 537 23.54 -20.83 -18.66
C ASN A 537 22.02 -20.74 -18.42
N TRP A 538 21.45 -21.73 -17.73
CA TRP A 538 20.05 -21.72 -17.27
C TRP A 538 19.76 -20.55 -16.33
N LYS A 539 18.55 -20.01 -16.42
CA LYS A 539 18.13 -18.81 -15.69
C LYS A 539 16.97 -19.13 -14.77
N TYR A 540 17.14 -18.82 -13.50
CA TYR A 540 16.12 -19.03 -12.46
C TYR A 540 15.13 -17.87 -12.37
N GLY A 541 15.41 -16.78 -13.08
CA GLY A 541 14.74 -15.51 -12.90
C GLY A 541 15.22 -14.78 -11.65
N GLY A 542 14.53 -13.68 -11.35
CA GLY A 542 14.88 -12.82 -10.23
C GLY A 542 13.99 -11.59 -10.19
N GLU A 543 14.29 -10.73 -9.23
CA GLU A 543 13.69 -9.44 -9.00
C GLU A 543 14.77 -8.36 -8.97
N TYR A 544 14.50 -7.28 -9.67
CA TYR A 544 15.27 -6.05 -9.57
C TYR A 544 14.32 -4.90 -9.23
N GLN A 545 14.50 -4.30 -8.06
CA GLN A 545 13.80 -3.12 -7.63
C GLN A 545 14.73 -1.91 -7.78
N GLN A 546 14.27 -0.90 -8.51
CA GLN A 546 14.96 0.35 -8.76
C GLN A 546 14.00 1.50 -8.42
N GLY A 547 14.17 2.07 -7.23
CA GLY A 547 13.24 3.05 -6.68
C GLY A 547 11.82 2.50 -6.61
N LEU A 548 10.90 3.14 -7.33
CA LEU A 548 9.47 2.78 -7.38
C LEU A 548 9.12 1.78 -8.49
N PHE A 549 10.11 1.30 -9.25
CA PHE A 549 9.91 0.25 -10.26
C PHE A 549 10.40 -1.09 -9.74
N THR A 550 9.61 -2.15 -9.97
CA THR A 550 10.02 -3.54 -9.71
C THR A 550 9.90 -4.36 -10.99
N TYR A 551 10.99 -5.00 -11.39
CA TYR A 551 11.07 -5.89 -12.55
C TYR A 551 11.25 -7.32 -12.06
N GLN A 552 10.43 -8.26 -12.52
CA GLN A 552 10.52 -9.67 -12.12
C GLN A 552 10.49 -10.60 -13.33
N ILE A 553 11.32 -11.64 -13.29
CA ILE A 553 11.25 -12.79 -14.19
C ILE A 553 10.87 -14.00 -13.35
N ASN A 554 9.72 -14.59 -13.62
CA ASN A 554 9.21 -15.74 -12.88
C ASN A 554 9.13 -16.95 -13.79
N ILE A 555 9.95 -17.97 -13.53
CA ILE A 555 9.87 -19.24 -14.24
C ILE A 555 8.69 -20.04 -13.69
N LYS A 556 7.77 -20.47 -14.54
CA LYS A 556 6.52 -21.11 -14.12
C LYS A 556 6.65 -22.61 -13.89
N ARG A 557 7.61 -23.23 -14.58
CA ARG A 557 7.87 -24.67 -14.51
C ARG A 557 8.88 -24.98 -13.39
N ASP A 558 8.40 -25.38 -12.22
CA ASP A 558 9.22 -25.68 -11.02
C ASP A 558 9.47 -27.18 -10.80
N ASN A 559 8.76 -28.03 -11.51
CA ASN A 559 8.85 -29.49 -11.45
C ASN A 559 9.85 -30.07 -12.48
N ARG A 560 10.92 -29.34 -12.78
CA ARG A 560 11.98 -29.80 -13.69
C ARG A 560 12.96 -30.72 -12.96
N PRO A 561 13.73 -31.55 -13.69
CA PRO A 561 14.85 -32.30 -13.10
C PRO A 561 15.84 -31.36 -12.41
N PRO A 562 16.73 -31.88 -11.54
CA PRO A 562 17.87 -31.10 -11.06
C PRO A 562 18.66 -30.48 -12.21
N LEU A 563 19.31 -29.34 -11.94
CA LEU A 563 19.98 -28.51 -12.95
C LEU A 563 20.77 -29.35 -13.98
N ILE A 564 20.29 -29.31 -15.22
CA ILE A 564 20.84 -30.08 -16.34
C ILE A 564 22.15 -29.45 -16.78
N LYS A 565 23.24 -30.24 -16.74
CA LYS A 565 24.60 -29.79 -17.08
C LYS A 565 24.97 -29.99 -18.55
N GLU A 566 24.28 -30.90 -19.22
CA GLU A 566 24.44 -31.14 -20.66
C GLU A 566 23.11 -31.64 -21.22
N PRO A 567 22.72 -31.25 -22.44
CA PRO A 567 21.53 -31.80 -23.06
C PRO A 567 21.71 -33.29 -23.27
N TYR A 568 20.74 -34.09 -22.84
CA TYR A 568 20.79 -35.54 -23.00
C TYR A 568 19.45 -36.08 -23.51
N GLY A 569 19.50 -37.33 -23.95
CA GLY A 569 18.30 -38.03 -24.37
C GLY A 569 18.56 -39.43 -24.91
N SER A 570 17.48 -40.13 -25.23
CA SER A 570 17.49 -41.41 -25.92
C SER A 570 16.72 -41.32 -27.22
N CYS A 571 17.11 -42.14 -28.20
CA CYS A 571 16.43 -42.24 -29.47
C CYS A 571 16.35 -43.70 -29.91
N PHE A 572 15.16 -44.15 -30.27
CA PHE A 572 14.90 -45.53 -30.71
C PHE A 572 14.10 -45.57 -32.01
N GLY A 573 14.50 -46.41 -32.96
CA GLY A 573 13.82 -46.63 -34.23
C GLY A 573 13.41 -48.08 -34.46
N THR A 574 12.17 -48.32 -34.91
CA THR A 574 11.66 -49.68 -35.22
C THR A 574 11.34 -49.80 -36.70
N TRP A 575 11.62 -50.98 -37.28
CA TRP A 575 11.29 -51.33 -38.66
C TRP A 575 10.10 -52.29 -38.72
N TYR A 576 9.15 -52.05 -39.62
CA TYR A 576 7.93 -52.86 -39.80
C TYR A 576 7.79 -53.33 -41.27
N PRO A 577 8.18 -54.58 -41.60
CA PRO A 577 8.21 -55.08 -42.99
C PRO A 577 6.86 -55.38 -43.66
N PHE A 578 5.77 -55.55 -42.91
CA PHE A 578 4.56 -56.22 -43.44
C PHE A 578 3.32 -55.33 -43.64
N GLU A 579 3.40 -54.02 -43.45
CA GLU A 579 2.28 -53.13 -43.77
C GLU A 579 2.42 -52.60 -45.21
N ALA A 580 1.56 -53.11 -46.10
CA ALA A 580 1.49 -52.80 -47.51
C ALA A 580 1.09 -51.33 -47.79
N SER A 581 2.03 -50.43 -47.63
CA SER A 581 2.20 -49.17 -48.37
C SER A 581 3.64 -48.74 -48.11
N SER A 582 4.31 -48.15 -49.09
CA SER A 582 5.72 -47.75 -49.11
C SER A 582 6.11 -46.64 -48.10
N VAL A 583 5.57 -46.71 -46.88
CA VAL A 583 5.74 -45.77 -45.78
C VAL A 583 6.48 -46.47 -44.66
N TYR A 584 7.76 -46.20 -44.61
CA TYR A 584 8.65 -46.67 -43.56
C TYR A 584 8.24 -46.04 -42.22
N LYS A 585 8.11 -46.87 -41.17
CA LYS A 585 7.57 -46.44 -39.87
C LYS A 585 8.67 -46.36 -38.81
N LEU A 586 9.56 -45.38 -38.95
CA LEU A 586 10.53 -45.04 -37.91
C LEU A 586 9.81 -44.36 -36.74
N LYS A 587 9.34 -45.12 -35.74
CA LYS A 587 8.83 -44.56 -34.49
C LYS A 587 10.00 -44.09 -33.63
N GLY A 588 10.62 -42.97 -34.01
CA GLY A 588 11.63 -42.28 -33.21
C GLY A 588 11.04 -41.86 -31.88
N LYS A 589 11.26 -42.59 -30.78
CA LYS A 589 10.92 -42.09 -29.44
C LYS A 589 12.12 -41.31 -28.92
N PHE A 590 12.00 -40.00 -28.91
CA PHE A 590 12.94 -39.14 -28.20
C PHE A 590 12.49 -39.04 -26.76
N HIS A 591 13.39 -39.28 -25.82
CA HIS A 591 13.23 -38.85 -24.45
C HIS A 591 14.37 -37.91 -24.16
N CYS A 592 14.10 -36.66 -23.78
CA CYS A 592 15.15 -35.66 -23.77
C CYS A 592 14.94 -34.61 -22.69
N ALA A 593 16.05 -34.07 -22.18
CA ALA A 593 16.06 -33.00 -21.20
C ALA A 593 17.09 -31.94 -21.60
N GLY A 594 16.73 -30.65 -21.42
CA GLY A 594 17.64 -29.53 -21.67
C GLY A 594 17.77 -29.05 -23.13
N TRP A 595 16.90 -29.50 -24.05
CA TRP A 595 16.80 -29.00 -25.43
C TRP A 595 15.38 -29.18 -26.00
N SER A 596 15.02 -28.46 -27.07
CA SER A 596 13.64 -28.45 -27.63
C SER A 596 12.55 -28.14 -26.60
N THR A 597 12.85 -27.21 -25.69
CA THR A 597 12.08 -26.94 -24.46
C THR A 597 10.98 -25.89 -24.58
N TRP A 598 10.72 -25.33 -25.77
CA TRP A 598 9.80 -24.18 -25.93
C TRP A 598 8.86 -24.21 -27.14
N ASP A 599 9.05 -25.13 -28.09
CA ASP A 599 8.41 -25.05 -29.41
C ASP A 599 7.66 -26.31 -29.85
N TRP A 600 7.41 -27.24 -28.93
CA TRP A 600 6.80 -28.54 -29.24
C TRP A 600 7.53 -29.26 -30.40
N GLY A 601 8.84 -29.03 -30.48
CA GLY A 601 9.72 -29.58 -31.49
C GLY A 601 9.45 -29.10 -32.92
N GLN A 602 8.67 -28.04 -33.17
CA GLN A 602 8.32 -27.61 -34.53
C GLN A 602 9.50 -26.98 -35.28
N LYS A 603 10.19 -26.03 -34.65
CA LYS A 603 11.32 -25.28 -35.20
C LYS A 603 12.64 -25.97 -34.88
N THR A 604 12.78 -26.54 -33.69
CA THR A 604 14.01 -27.16 -33.18
C THR A 604 14.22 -28.55 -33.79
N LEU A 605 13.22 -29.45 -33.71
CA LEU A 605 13.42 -30.85 -34.08
C LEU A 605 12.85 -31.19 -35.47
N LEU A 606 11.59 -30.85 -35.75
CA LEU A 606 10.89 -31.19 -36.99
C LEU A 606 11.50 -30.49 -38.21
N SER A 607 11.85 -29.21 -38.10
CA SER A 607 12.48 -28.46 -39.18
C SER A 607 13.83 -29.08 -39.59
N ASN A 608 14.69 -29.34 -38.60
CA ASN A 608 16.00 -29.98 -38.81
C ASN A 608 15.85 -31.42 -39.32
N ALA A 609 14.89 -32.17 -38.78
CA ALA A 609 14.57 -33.52 -39.27
C ALA A 609 14.13 -33.49 -40.73
N ARG A 610 13.19 -32.62 -41.11
CA ARG A 610 12.72 -32.46 -42.51
C ARG A 610 13.84 -32.07 -43.45
N SER A 611 14.70 -31.15 -43.02
CA SER A 611 15.87 -30.72 -43.79
C SER A 611 16.81 -31.90 -44.08
N CYS A 612 17.11 -32.73 -43.08
CA CYS A 612 18.00 -33.87 -43.28
C CYS A 612 17.37 -35.01 -44.10
N VAL A 613 16.11 -35.36 -43.83
CA VAL A 613 15.42 -36.49 -44.48
C VAL A 613 14.84 -36.17 -45.86
N GLY A 614 14.83 -34.89 -46.27
CA GLY A 614 14.28 -34.46 -47.57
C GLY A 614 12.74 -34.39 -47.59
N GLY A 615 12.11 -33.97 -46.50
CA GLY A 615 10.67 -33.66 -46.43
C GLY A 615 9.72 -34.85 -46.21
N GLY A 616 10.17 -36.10 -46.29
CA GLY A 616 9.37 -37.32 -46.15
C GLY A 616 8.86 -37.68 -44.74
N LEU A 617 8.68 -36.70 -43.84
CA LEU A 617 8.33 -36.92 -42.44
C LEU A 617 6.83 -36.69 -42.18
N THR A 618 6.15 -37.72 -41.67
CA THR A 618 4.69 -37.74 -41.43
C THR A 618 4.34 -38.20 -40.01
N GLN A 619 3.08 -38.06 -39.60
CA GLN A 619 2.57 -38.45 -38.28
C GLN A 619 3.37 -37.91 -37.09
N TRP A 620 3.82 -36.66 -37.17
CA TRP A 620 4.50 -35.98 -36.08
C TRP A 620 3.59 -35.85 -34.85
N LYS A 621 4.09 -36.30 -33.71
CA LYS A 621 3.50 -36.11 -32.39
C LYS A 621 4.59 -35.66 -31.46
N PHE A 622 4.32 -34.64 -30.67
CA PHE A 622 5.22 -34.13 -29.64
C PHE A 622 4.40 -33.83 -28.39
N LYS A 623 4.92 -34.19 -27.22
CA LYS A 623 4.33 -33.79 -25.94
C LYS A 623 5.43 -33.48 -24.93
N TYR A 624 5.23 -32.42 -24.16
CA TYR A 624 5.94 -32.26 -22.88
C TYR A 624 5.26 -33.18 -21.86
N TYR A 625 6.04 -33.80 -20.99
CA TYR A 625 5.45 -34.47 -19.84
C TYR A 625 5.00 -33.42 -18.83
N ASP A 626 4.10 -33.76 -17.90
CA ASP A 626 3.78 -32.87 -16.78
C ASP A 626 4.91 -32.94 -15.76
N GLU A 627 5.30 -34.15 -15.35
CA GLU A 627 6.51 -34.42 -14.56
C GLU A 627 7.54 -35.18 -15.41
N PRO A 628 8.84 -35.00 -15.16
CA PRO A 628 9.88 -35.80 -15.82
C PRO A 628 9.64 -37.29 -15.58
N ASP A 629 9.98 -38.12 -16.57
CA ASP A 629 9.93 -39.57 -16.37
C ASP A 629 11.06 -40.07 -15.45
N GLU A 630 11.11 -41.38 -15.19
CA GLU A 630 12.11 -42.00 -14.30
C GLU A 630 13.56 -41.70 -14.72
N ASP A 631 13.78 -41.41 -16.00
CA ASP A 631 15.08 -41.08 -16.58
C ASP A 631 15.34 -39.56 -16.61
N GLY A 632 14.45 -38.74 -16.02
CA GLY A 632 14.57 -37.29 -15.93
C GLY A 632 14.19 -36.56 -17.23
N MET A 633 13.45 -37.19 -18.13
CA MET A 633 13.20 -36.67 -19.46
C MET A 633 11.96 -35.78 -19.48
N GLU A 634 12.02 -34.67 -20.20
CA GLU A 634 11.02 -33.60 -20.10
C GLU A 634 9.96 -33.64 -21.22
N TRP A 635 10.26 -34.35 -22.31
CA TRP A 635 9.35 -34.49 -23.45
C TRP A 635 9.57 -35.78 -24.22
N GLU A 636 8.56 -36.16 -25.00
CA GLU A 636 8.69 -37.16 -26.06
C GLU A 636 8.16 -36.69 -27.42
N SER A 637 8.82 -37.16 -28.47
CA SER A 637 8.36 -37.04 -29.85
C SER A 637 8.22 -38.41 -30.49
N SER A 638 7.32 -38.54 -31.46
CA SER A 638 7.23 -39.69 -32.36
C SER A 638 6.77 -39.27 -33.74
N PHE A 639 7.28 -39.94 -34.77
CA PHE A 639 6.96 -39.63 -36.16
C PHE A 639 7.11 -40.86 -37.05
N ARG A 640 6.99 -40.65 -38.36
CA ARG A 640 7.33 -41.62 -39.42
C ARG A 640 8.19 -40.91 -40.45
N THR A 641 9.16 -41.63 -41.02
CA THR A 641 10.04 -41.12 -42.08
C THR A 641 10.42 -42.24 -43.03
N VAL A 642 10.92 -41.90 -44.22
CA VAL A 642 11.33 -42.85 -45.27
C VAL A 642 12.56 -43.70 -44.87
N VAL A 643 12.82 -44.86 -45.50
CA VAL A 643 14.04 -45.68 -45.21
C VAL A 643 15.32 -45.03 -45.69
N TRP A 644 16.44 -45.58 -45.21
CA TRP A 644 17.81 -45.21 -45.58
C TRP A 644 18.19 -43.78 -45.15
N VAL A 645 17.37 -43.17 -44.28
CA VAL A 645 17.63 -41.87 -43.64
C VAL A 645 18.18 -42.02 -42.22
N GLY A 646 18.44 -43.25 -41.76
CA GLY A 646 19.01 -43.54 -40.44
C GLY A 646 20.28 -42.73 -40.15
N ARG A 647 21.07 -42.37 -41.17
CA ARG A 647 22.25 -41.49 -41.05
C ARG A 647 21.95 -40.12 -40.41
N CYS A 648 20.75 -39.58 -40.61
CA CYS A 648 20.34 -38.28 -40.07
C CYS A 648 20.27 -38.28 -38.55
N PHE A 649 19.90 -39.41 -37.97
CA PHE A 649 19.66 -39.55 -36.54
C PHE A 649 20.76 -40.38 -35.85
N LYS A 650 21.38 -41.34 -36.56
CA LYS A 650 22.50 -42.16 -36.06
C LYS A 650 23.79 -41.34 -35.86
N ASN A 651 24.07 -40.40 -36.76
CA ASN A 651 25.23 -39.51 -36.65
C ASN A 651 24.94 -38.24 -35.82
N GLU A 652 23.77 -38.19 -35.16
CA GLU A 652 23.31 -37.06 -34.35
C GLU A 652 23.16 -35.73 -35.11
N GLY A 653 23.08 -35.75 -36.44
CA GLY A 653 23.00 -34.54 -37.25
C GLY A 653 21.76 -33.70 -36.92
N VAL A 654 20.61 -34.34 -36.77
CA VAL A 654 19.35 -33.68 -36.39
C VAL A 654 19.38 -33.23 -34.93
N GLN A 655 19.88 -34.07 -34.03
CA GLN A 655 19.95 -33.80 -32.59
C GLN A 655 20.85 -32.59 -32.31
N LYS A 656 22.07 -32.58 -32.86
CA LYS A 656 23.01 -31.46 -32.69
C LYS A 656 22.48 -30.17 -33.29
N ALA A 657 21.83 -30.22 -34.45
CA ALA A 657 21.19 -29.06 -35.06
C ALA A 657 20.02 -28.49 -34.22
N ALA A 658 19.39 -29.34 -33.40
CA ALA A 658 18.35 -28.96 -32.45
C ALA A 658 18.91 -28.56 -31.07
N GLY A 659 20.24 -28.61 -30.85
CA GLY A 659 20.91 -28.28 -29.59
C GLY A 659 20.96 -29.43 -28.58
N GLY A 660 20.77 -30.67 -29.03
CA GLY A 660 20.68 -31.87 -28.20
C GLY A 660 21.66 -32.98 -28.53
N LEU A 661 21.69 -33.99 -27.67
CA LEU A 661 22.46 -35.22 -27.83
C LEU A 661 21.61 -36.43 -27.44
N THR A 662 21.77 -37.55 -28.15
CA THR A 662 21.10 -38.81 -27.79
C THR A 662 22.04 -40.01 -27.79
N ASN A 663 23.34 -39.80 -27.99
CA ASN A 663 24.34 -40.84 -28.20
C ASN A 663 23.99 -41.76 -29.39
N GLY A 664 23.44 -41.14 -30.45
CA GLY A 664 22.90 -41.83 -31.62
C GLY A 664 21.54 -42.51 -31.37
N CYS A 665 20.89 -42.99 -32.44
CA CYS A 665 19.64 -43.75 -32.33
C CYS A 665 19.90 -45.26 -32.44
N SER A 666 19.24 -46.04 -31.59
CA SER A 666 19.31 -47.51 -31.55
C SER A 666 18.03 -48.16 -32.12
N GLY A 667 18.04 -49.47 -32.41
CA GLY A 667 16.84 -50.24 -32.81
C GLY A 667 17.04 -51.16 -34.01
N THR A 668 15.97 -51.68 -34.62
CA THR A 668 16.07 -52.72 -35.67
C THR A 668 16.52 -52.21 -37.05
N ASP A 669 16.77 -50.90 -37.16
CA ASP A 669 17.14 -50.19 -38.39
C ASP A 669 18.67 -49.93 -38.47
N VAL A 670 19.50 -50.82 -37.89
CA VAL A 670 20.98 -50.69 -37.89
C VAL A 670 21.65 -51.34 -39.11
N PHE A 671 20.88 -51.86 -40.08
CA PHE A 671 21.41 -52.41 -41.33
C PHE A 671 20.66 -51.90 -42.56
#